data_AF-A0AA90QI77-F1
#
_entry.id   AF-A0AA90QI77-F1
#
_cell.length_a   1.000
_cell.length_b   1.000
_cell.length_c   1.000
_cell.angle_alpha   90.00
_cell.angle_beta   90.00
_cell.angle_gamma   90.00
#
_symmetry.space_group_name_H-M   'P 1'
#
loop_
_entity.id
_entity.type
_entity.pdbx_description
1 polymer ?
#
loop_
_entity_poly.entity_id
_entity_poly.type
_entity_poly.pdbx_seq_one_letter_code
_entity_poly.pdbx_strand_id
1 'polypeptide(L)'
;MSILSPLQWTSPSIARPLLLATDLDGTLLAGTAAARRRVRDLFSGGLDGAKLVFITGRGLESVIPLLSDPTIPLPDYIIADVGATIVHGDLRPVEPLHHEIAAHWPGAQVVMKALAAFPHLQLQQVPQERRCSFFVNEGGITAALREAVEALGCDLLFSAGRYLDVLPRGVGKGPALARLVQAEGIDPASVVVAGDTLNDLSMFEAGFRGIVVGGAEPALAERVRKMARVHLASHEGCGGILQGLAHHGTLVETMAAAQARIDQRGQAELVMVYHRLPYDEVCVDGVVRQQRPKSPNGIIPTLLRFFADGRPGAWVAWSQQESRNPDGFVSRARVDPARYPQLDAARIALSAEDIDLFYKKFSKEAFWPIIFSFPDKAEFNQAHWERFLEVNRLFAEQTAREAAEGAVAWIHDYNLWMVPAFLRPLRPDLKIAFFHHTAFPSSDVFNILPWRRDIIGSLLQCDYVGFHIPRYVENFVDAVRSFAPMEVLETVSCAPRFLTYGCALGVDKMATRIDVGGRQVGLGAHPVGTDAALVGELVASAEVQAGMAEIDAYLNGVTGIVSVERLDYVKGSLEKLQAFERLLEQHPEHAGRVTLLNIITPAAPGMEIYESLREEVDRTVGRINGRFSTLNWVPVRYFYRSLPFAEVVAHYGACDIAWITPLRDGLNLVAKEFVATKRAQGKSGVLILSEFAGAAVELHGALLTNPYDQASMTATLHQALTMGGDEAAYRTARMAAIVAEHDVTRWGDEFITAVARSGPDVLALAPARAAA
;
A
#
# COMPACT_ATOMS: atom_id res chain seq x y z
N MET A 1 27.27 4.91 17.21
CA MET A 1 27.57 4.78 18.66
C MET A 1 26.35 4.17 19.32
N SER A 2 26.51 2.97 19.89
CA SER A 2 25.45 2.12 20.45
C SER A 2 25.29 2.42 21.93
N ILE A 3 24.08 2.78 22.38
CA ILE A 3 23.58 2.50 23.74
C ILE A 3 22.04 2.42 23.66
N LEU A 4 21.47 1.24 23.91
CA LEU A 4 20.42 0.99 24.92
C LEU A 4 20.08 -0.51 24.91
N SER A 5 20.27 -1.13 26.08
CA SER A 5 19.99 -2.54 26.36
C SER A 5 18.48 -2.75 26.60
N PRO A 6 17.85 -3.80 26.04
CA PRO A 6 16.44 -4.11 26.27
C PRO A 6 16.22 -4.83 27.61
N LEU A 7 15.23 -4.36 28.37
CA LEU A 7 14.67 -5.08 29.51
C LEU A 7 13.85 -6.28 28.99
N GLN A 8 14.30 -7.46 29.41
CA GLN A 8 13.83 -8.78 29.01
C GLN A 8 12.40 -9.07 29.47
N TRP A 9 11.56 -9.49 28.52
CA TRP A 9 10.52 -10.50 28.75
C TRP A 9 10.76 -11.61 27.72
N THR A 10 11.04 -12.81 28.22
CA THR A 10 11.60 -13.93 27.47
C THR A 10 10.59 -14.55 26.50
N SER A 11 10.82 -14.33 25.19
CA SER A 11 10.38 -15.25 24.13
C SER A 11 10.95 -16.65 24.40
N PRO A 12 10.28 -17.76 23.99
CA PRO A 12 10.90 -19.07 24.04
C PRO A 12 12.12 -19.02 23.12
N SER A 13 13.31 -19.02 23.70
CA SER A 13 14.54 -18.93 22.94
C SER A 13 14.66 -20.19 22.10
N ILE A 14 14.72 -20.06 20.78
CA ILE A 14 15.46 -21.05 20.01
C ILE A 14 16.86 -21.03 20.62
N ALA A 15 17.28 -22.16 21.20
CA ALA A 15 18.51 -22.22 22.01
C ALA A 15 19.77 -21.77 21.23
N ARG A 16 19.68 -21.62 19.89
CA ARG A 16 20.69 -21.05 18.97
C ARG A 16 20.01 -20.40 17.75
N PRO A 17 20.38 -19.18 17.33
CA PRO A 17 19.83 -18.53 16.14
C PRO A 17 20.23 -19.29 14.85
N LEU A 18 19.24 -19.73 14.08
CA LEU A 18 19.42 -20.49 12.82
C LEU A 18 20.03 -19.60 11.72
N LEU A 19 21.04 -20.09 11.02
CA LEU A 19 21.46 -19.52 9.74
C LEU A 19 21.28 -20.56 8.63
N LEU A 20 20.48 -20.22 7.61
CA LEU A 20 20.38 -21.01 6.39
C LEU A 20 21.29 -20.40 5.32
N ALA A 21 22.22 -21.20 4.80
CA ALA A 21 23.08 -20.83 3.68
C ALA A 21 22.72 -21.71 2.48
N THR A 22 22.17 -21.13 1.41
CA THR A 22 21.50 -21.91 0.37
C THR A 22 21.94 -21.49 -1.02
N ASP A 23 22.05 -22.49 -1.91
CA ASP A 23 22.07 -22.19 -3.33
C ASP A 23 20.73 -21.58 -3.80
N LEU A 24 20.79 -20.83 -4.90
CA LEU A 24 19.63 -20.20 -5.51
C LEU A 24 18.96 -21.11 -6.54
N ASP A 25 19.72 -21.56 -7.53
CA ASP A 25 19.20 -22.28 -8.70
C ASP A 25 18.92 -23.74 -8.31
N GLY A 26 17.76 -24.29 -8.67
CA GLY A 26 17.37 -25.65 -8.26
C GLY A 26 17.09 -25.83 -6.75
N THR A 27 17.45 -24.84 -5.92
CA THR A 27 17.31 -24.87 -4.46
C THR A 27 16.34 -23.80 -3.95
N LEU A 28 16.78 -22.56 -3.65
CA LEU A 28 15.89 -21.53 -3.07
C LEU A 28 14.84 -21.01 -4.07
N LEU A 29 15.19 -20.91 -5.36
CA LEU A 29 14.28 -20.43 -6.41
C LEU A 29 13.35 -21.53 -6.95
N ALA A 30 13.53 -22.78 -6.52
CA ALA A 30 12.79 -23.94 -6.99
C ALA A 30 11.74 -24.44 -5.98
N GLY A 31 11.00 -25.47 -6.38
CA GLY A 31 9.91 -26.07 -5.59
C GLY A 31 8.55 -25.43 -5.87
N THR A 32 7.54 -25.77 -5.06
CA THR A 32 6.18 -25.26 -5.25
C THR A 32 6.05 -23.81 -4.75
N ALA A 33 5.12 -23.04 -5.31
CA ALA A 33 4.84 -21.67 -4.85
C ALA A 33 4.49 -21.61 -3.36
N ALA A 34 3.78 -22.63 -2.85
CA ALA A 34 3.47 -22.75 -1.42
C ALA A 34 4.73 -22.94 -0.56
N ALA A 35 5.68 -23.77 -1.01
CA ALA A 35 6.93 -23.98 -0.29
C ALA A 35 7.82 -22.73 -0.31
N ARG A 36 7.93 -22.05 -1.45
CA ARG A 36 8.68 -20.78 -1.57
C ARG A 36 8.14 -19.70 -0.63
N ARG A 37 6.83 -19.48 -0.61
CA ARG A 37 6.18 -18.55 0.34
C ARG A 37 6.53 -18.88 1.79
N ARG A 38 6.49 -20.16 2.15
CA ARG A 38 6.75 -20.58 3.52
C ARG A 38 8.21 -20.40 3.94
N VAL A 39 9.17 -20.67 3.05
CA VAL A 39 10.58 -20.33 3.31
C VAL A 39 10.75 -18.82 3.43
N ARG A 40 10.14 -18.04 2.54
CA ARG A 40 10.17 -16.57 2.64
C ARG A 40 9.68 -16.09 4.01
N ASP A 41 8.51 -16.54 4.44
CA ASP A 41 7.90 -16.09 5.69
C ASP A 41 8.77 -16.43 6.91
N LEU A 42 9.45 -17.58 6.91
CA LEU A 42 10.39 -17.97 7.97
C LEU A 42 11.56 -16.99 8.10
N PHE A 43 12.14 -16.55 6.97
CA PHE A 43 13.32 -15.68 6.94
C PHE A 43 12.98 -14.18 6.77
N SER A 44 11.70 -13.81 6.77
CA SER A 44 11.22 -12.41 6.75
C SER A 44 10.57 -12.00 8.07
N GLY A 45 11.00 -12.59 9.18
CA GLY A 45 10.52 -12.30 10.54
C GLY A 45 9.69 -13.40 11.20
N GLY A 46 9.46 -14.53 10.53
CA GLY A 46 8.75 -15.68 11.10
C GLY A 46 9.57 -16.49 12.13
N LEU A 47 10.91 -16.43 12.06
CA LEU A 47 11.83 -16.98 13.05
C LEU A 47 12.70 -15.86 13.62
N ASP A 48 12.54 -15.58 14.91
CA ASP A 48 13.31 -14.55 15.59
C ASP A 48 14.82 -14.88 15.58
N GLY A 49 15.63 -13.93 15.13
CA GLY A 49 17.08 -14.07 14.97
C GLY A 49 17.56 -15.02 13.86
N ALA A 50 16.67 -15.55 13.01
CA ALA A 50 17.08 -16.37 11.88
C ALA A 50 17.74 -15.54 10.77
N LYS A 51 18.83 -16.05 10.23
CA LYS A 51 19.59 -15.41 9.14
C LYS A 51 19.57 -16.23 7.86
N LEU A 52 19.67 -15.54 6.73
CA LEU A 52 19.70 -16.13 5.40
C LEU A 52 20.95 -15.69 4.62
N VAL A 53 21.64 -16.65 4.01
CA VAL A 53 22.78 -16.41 3.14
C VAL A 53 22.49 -16.98 1.77
N PHE A 54 22.54 -16.12 0.75
CA PHE A 54 22.54 -16.57 -0.64
C PHE A 54 23.94 -17.00 -1.02
N ILE A 55 24.09 -18.22 -1.51
CA ILE A 55 25.34 -18.70 -2.08
C ILE A 55 25.07 -19.01 -3.54
N THR A 56 25.85 -18.47 -4.47
CA THR A 56 25.53 -18.65 -5.89
C THR A 56 26.76 -18.55 -6.77
N GLY A 57 26.69 -19.25 -7.91
CA GLY A 57 27.63 -19.03 -9.02
C GLY A 57 27.32 -17.80 -9.87
N ARG A 58 26.22 -17.09 -9.60
CA ARG A 58 25.88 -15.83 -10.26
C ARG A 58 26.81 -14.70 -9.80
N GLY A 59 27.13 -13.77 -10.70
CA GLY A 59 27.75 -12.51 -10.32
C GLY A 59 26.75 -11.58 -9.62
N LEU A 60 27.25 -10.60 -8.86
CA LEU A 60 26.39 -9.75 -8.03
C LEU A 60 25.29 -9.02 -8.82
N GLU A 61 25.61 -8.53 -10.03
CA GLU A 61 24.63 -7.87 -10.92
C GLU A 61 23.45 -8.78 -11.31
N SER A 62 23.66 -10.10 -11.36
CA SER A 62 22.60 -11.07 -11.65
C SER A 62 21.76 -11.43 -10.42
N VAL A 63 22.23 -11.09 -9.22
CA VAL A 63 21.52 -11.29 -7.95
C VAL A 63 20.67 -10.06 -7.59
N ILE A 64 21.12 -8.84 -7.92
CA ILE A 64 20.42 -7.59 -7.60
C ILE A 64 18.91 -7.60 -7.98
N PRO A 65 18.50 -8.08 -9.17
CA PRO A 65 17.09 -8.18 -9.51
C PRO A 65 16.30 -9.11 -8.58
N LEU A 66 16.94 -10.19 -8.08
CA LEU A 66 16.31 -11.13 -7.15
C LEU A 66 16.06 -10.51 -5.78
N LEU A 67 16.94 -9.61 -5.33
CA LEU A 67 16.72 -8.82 -4.11
C LEU A 67 15.53 -7.87 -4.21
N SER A 68 15.03 -7.66 -5.44
CA SER A 68 13.85 -6.85 -5.71
C SER A 68 12.54 -7.66 -5.72
N ASP A 69 12.60 -8.98 -5.83
CA ASP A 69 11.44 -9.87 -5.92
C ASP A 69 10.80 -10.14 -4.54
N PRO A 70 9.53 -9.77 -4.29
CA PRO A 70 8.86 -9.96 -3.00
C PRO A 70 8.52 -11.43 -2.67
N THR A 71 8.69 -12.35 -3.62
CA THR A 71 8.52 -13.78 -3.40
C THR A 71 9.78 -14.44 -2.84
N ILE A 72 10.91 -13.73 -2.88
CA ILE A 72 12.21 -14.17 -2.40
C ILE A 72 12.52 -13.44 -1.08
N PRO A 73 12.86 -14.14 0.01
CA PRO A 73 13.29 -13.49 1.25
C PRO A 73 14.59 -12.72 1.04
N LEU A 74 14.72 -11.55 1.67
CA LEU A 74 15.97 -10.80 1.63
C LEU A 74 17.06 -11.56 2.41
N PRO A 75 18.27 -11.71 1.85
CA PRO A 75 19.39 -12.30 2.56
C PRO A 75 20.06 -11.30 3.51
N ASP A 76 20.65 -11.80 4.59
CA ASP A 76 21.59 -11.05 5.43
C ASP A 76 22.96 -10.90 4.76
N TYR A 77 23.38 -11.92 4.00
CA TYR A 77 24.65 -11.93 3.28
C TYR A 77 24.51 -12.63 1.92
N ILE A 78 25.35 -12.23 0.97
CA ILE A 78 25.40 -12.79 -0.37
C ILE A 78 26.83 -13.21 -0.65
N ILE A 79 27.01 -14.49 -0.98
CA ILE A 79 28.23 -15.09 -1.49
C ILE A 79 28.02 -15.35 -2.98
N ALA A 80 28.47 -14.40 -3.80
CA ALA A 80 28.38 -14.42 -5.25
C ALA A 80 29.70 -14.86 -5.90
N ASP A 81 29.70 -15.02 -7.22
CA ASP A 81 30.89 -15.39 -8.00
C ASP A 81 31.59 -16.66 -7.48
N VAL A 82 30.79 -17.66 -7.07
CA VAL A 82 31.30 -18.94 -6.53
C VAL A 82 32.10 -18.77 -5.22
N GLY A 83 31.96 -17.63 -4.54
CA GLY A 83 32.69 -17.31 -3.31
C GLY A 83 33.72 -16.20 -3.46
N ALA A 84 33.95 -15.68 -4.66
CA ALA A 84 34.90 -14.58 -4.87
C ALA A 84 34.36 -13.21 -4.44
N THR A 85 33.05 -13.11 -4.23
CA THR A 85 32.38 -11.88 -3.78
C THR A 85 31.54 -12.18 -2.55
N ILE A 86 31.82 -11.50 -1.44
CA ILE A 86 31.06 -11.63 -0.18
C ILE A 86 30.60 -10.24 0.25
N VAL A 87 29.29 -10.05 0.32
CA VAL A 87 28.65 -8.77 0.69
C VAL A 87 27.54 -9.00 1.70
N HIS A 88 27.18 -7.96 2.44
CA HIS A 88 25.93 -7.91 3.19
C HIS A 88 24.72 -7.86 2.25
N GLY A 89 23.51 -8.10 2.77
CA GLY A 89 22.26 -8.02 2.00
C GLY A 89 22.00 -6.65 1.36
N ASP A 90 22.60 -5.60 1.91
CA ASP A 90 22.59 -4.23 1.38
C ASP A 90 23.73 -3.93 0.38
N LEU A 91 24.43 -4.98 -0.06
CA LEU A 91 25.52 -4.97 -1.05
C LEU A 91 26.84 -4.35 -0.58
N ARG A 92 26.97 -3.97 0.69
CA ARG A 92 28.27 -3.53 1.22
C ARG A 92 29.25 -4.71 1.34
N PRO A 93 30.53 -4.56 0.94
CA PRO A 93 31.54 -5.59 1.14
C PRO A 93 31.73 -6.00 2.61
N VAL A 94 32.00 -7.27 2.85
CA VAL A 94 32.42 -7.77 4.16
C VAL A 94 33.95 -7.61 4.30
N GLU A 95 34.38 -6.49 4.88
CA GLU A 95 35.79 -6.10 5.06
C GLU A 95 36.34 -6.69 6.38
N PRO A 96 36.83 -7.94 6.36
CA PRO A 96 38.19 -8.21 5.91
C PRO A 96 38.31 -9.23 4.77
N LEU A 97 37.23 -9.97 4.47
CA LEU A 97 37.22 -11.04 3.48
C LEU A 97 37.42 -10.52 2.07
N HIS A 98 36.86 -9.35 1.77
CA HIS A 98 37.02 -8.71 0.47
C HIS A 98 38.50 -8.44 0.15
N HIS A 99 39.24 -7.87 1.10
CA HIS A 99 40.67 -7.59 0.96
C HIS A 99 41.50 -8.86 0.78
N GLU A 100 41.24 -9.90 1.57
CA GLU A 100 41.93 -11.19 1.47
C GLU A 100 41.73 -11.84 0.11
N ILE A 101 40.50 -11.86 -0.41
CA ILE A 101 40.20 -12.45 -1.73
C ILE A 101 40.88 -11.64 -2.84
N ALA A 102 40.83 -10.32 -2.76
CA ALA A 102 41.47 -9.44 -3.74
C ALA A 102 43.00 -9.62 -3.78
N ALA A 103 43.66 -9.84 -2.64
CA ALA A 103 45.11 -10.04 -2.55
C ALA A 103 45.60 -11.30 -3.29
N HIS A 104 44.74 -12.31 -3.45
CA HIS A 104 45.06 -13.58 -4.11
C HIS A 104 44.58 -13.63 -5.57
N TRP A 105 43.99 -12.55 -6.10
CA TRP A 105 43.50 -12.51 -7.47
C TRP A 105 44.50 -11.80 -8.40
N PRO A 106 45.07 -12.48 -9.42
CA PRO A 106 46.03 -11.87 -10.34
C PRO A 106 45.41 -10.86 -11.32
N GLY A 107 44.08 -10.75 -11.36
CA GLY A 107 43.34 -9.88 -12.28
C GLY A 107 42.86 -10.61 -13.53
N ALA A 108 41.66 -10.28 -13.99
CA ALA A 108 41.00 -10.99 -15.10
C ALA A 108 41.80 -10.93 -16.41
N GLN A 109 42.46 -9.80 -16.69
CA GLN A 109 43.28 -9.63 -17.90
C GLN A 109 44.49 -10.57 -17.92
N VAL A 110 45.11 -10.81 -16.75
CA VAL A 110 46.24 -11.73 -16.63
C VAL A 110 45.78 -13.16 -16.90
N VAL A 111 44.64 -13.55 -16.32
CA VAL A 111 44.04 -14.88 -16.55
C VAL A 111 43.67 -15.08 -18.02
N MET A 112 42.96 -14.12 -18.63
CA MET A 112 42.57 -14.20 -20.04
C MET A 112 43.78 -14.29 -20.98
N LYS A 113 44.85 -13.54 -20.70
CA LYS A 113 46.08 -13.60 -21.50
C LYS A 113 46.77 -14.96 -21.39
N ALA A 114 46.86 -15.52 -20.18
CA ALA A 114 47.46 -16.84 -19.97
C ALA A 114 46.64 -17.96 -20.63
N LEU A 115 45.31 -17.83 -20.62
CA LEU A 115 44.42 -18.84 -21.17
C LEU A 115 44.11 -18.68 -22.67
N ALA A 116 44.54 -17.60 -23.31
CA ALA A 116 44.40 -17.38 -24.74
C ALA A 116 45.07 -18.48 -25.61
N ALA A 117 46.04 -19.21 -25.05
CA ALA A 117 46.72 -20.32 -25.71
C ALA A 117 45.84 -21.60 -25.82
N PHE A 118 44.66 -21.63 -25.19
CA PHE A 118 43.76 -22.78 -25.16
C PHE A 118 42.49 -22.48 -26.00
N PRO A 119 42.49 -22.79 -27.31
CA PRO A 119 41.43 -22.34 -28.24
C PRO A 119 40.06 -22.98 -28.02
N HIS A 120 39.98 -24.02 -27.18
CA HIS A 120 38.74 -24.71 -26.82
C HIS A 120 38.01 -24.04 -25.65
N LEU A 121 38.60 -23.03 -25.01
CA LEU A 121 37.95 -22.24 -23.97
C LEU A 121 37.21 -21.06 -24.61
N GLN A 122 35.92 -20.93 -24.30
CA GLN A 122 35.12 -19.77 -24.71
C GLN A 122 34.71 -18.96 -23.48
N LEU A 123 35.21 -17.74 -23.33
CA LEU A 123 34.88 -16.87 -22.19
C LEU A 123 33.37 -16.58 -22.13
N GLN A 124 32.78 -16.71 -20.94
CA GLN A 124 31.42 -16.29 -20.68
C GLN A 124 31.33 -14.76 -20.61
N GLN A 125 30.46 -14.18 -21.45
CA GLN A 125 30.20 -12.74 -21.48
C GLN A 125 29.13 -12.38 -20.44
N VAL A 126 29.47 -12.57 -19.17
CA VAL A 126 28.61 -12.22 -18.03
C VAL A 126 29.39 -11.36 -17.04
N PRO A 127 28.71 -10.45 -16.31
CA PRO A 127 29.33 -9.74 -15.19
C PRO A 127 29.87 -10.74 -14.17
N GLN A 128 31.14 -10.59 -13.83
CA GLN A 128 31.85 -11.47 -12.91
C GLN A 128 32.94 -10.67 -12.19
N GLU A 129 33.07 -10.87 -10.88
CA GLU A 129 34.09 -10.22 -10.06
C GLU A 129 35.08 -11.24 -9.53
N ARG A 130 36.38 -10.95 -9.69
CA ARG A 130 37.48 -11.80 -9.20
C ARG A 130 37.36 -13.27 -9.63
N ARG A 131 36.81 -13.47 -10.82
CA ARG A 131 36.54 -14.77 -11.46
C ARG A 131 36.68 -14.64 -12.98
N CYS A 132 37.11 -15.70 -13.65
CA CYS A 132 36.99 -15.83 -15.10
C CYS A 132 36.33 -17.17 -15.44
N SER A 133 35.13 -17.12 -16.00
CA SER A 133 34.36 -18.31 -16.37
C SER A 133 34.39 -18.58 -17.87
N PHE A 134 34.57 -19.84 -18.25
CA PHE A 134 34.65 -20.30 -19.64
C PHE A 134 33.69 -21.46 -19.88
N PHE A 135 33.21 -21.61 -21.12
CA PHE A 135 32.60 -22.84 -21.60
C PHE A 135 33.68 -23.81 -22.08
N VAL A 136 33.61 -25.06 -21.64
CA VAL A 136 34.48 -26.16 -22.10
C VAL A 136 33.76 -27.50 -21.94
N ASN A 137 34.04 -28.46 -22.81
CA ASN A 137 33.63 -29.85 -22.57
C ASN A 137 34.62 -30.53 -21.61
N GLU A 138 34.19 -31.56 -20.86
CA GLU A 138 35.05 -32.24 -19.87
C GLU A 138 36.38 -32.74 -20.46
N GLY A 139 36.38 -33.24 -21.72
CA GLY A 139 37.58 -33.66 -22.44
C GLY A 139 38.54 -32.51 -22.84
N GLY A 140 38.14 -31.25 -22.69
CA GLY A 140 38.98 -30.08 -22.94
C GLY A 140 39.84 -29.67 -21.73
N ILE A 141 39.66 -30.28 -20.56
CA ILE A 141 40.44 -29.96 -19.36
C ILE A 141 41.76 -30.76 -19.37
N THR A 142 42.78 -30.21 -20.01
CA THR A 142 44.10 -30.84 -20.15
C THR A 142 45.02 -30.59 -18.95
N ALA A 143 46.06 -31.42 -18.79
CA ALA A 143 47.09 -31.18 -17.76
C ALA A 143 47.79 -29.83 -17.95
N ALA A 144 48.08 -29.45 -19.19
CA ALA A 144 48.68 -28.15 -19.52
C ALA A 144 47.79 -26.96 -19.12
N LEU A 145 46.47 -27.09 -19.24
CA LEU A 145 45.52 -26.07 -18.77
C LEU A 145 45.58 -25.93 -17.25
N ARG A 146 45.63 -27.06 -16.52
CA ARG A 146 45.75 -27.06 -15.05
C ARG A 146 47.07 -26.41 -14.61
N GLU A 147 48.18 -26.74 -15.26
CA GLU A 147 49.49 -26.12 -14.97
C GLU A 147 49.49 -24.62 -15.24
N ALA A 148 48.85 -24.17 -16.33
CA ALA A 148 48.74 -22.74 -16.64
C ALA A 148 47.96 -21.96 -15.58
N VAL A 149 46.87 -22.55 -15.04
CA VAL A 149 46.08 -21.94 -13.97
C VAL A 149 46.83 -21.97 -12.63
N GLU A 150 47.51 -23.07 -12.33
CA GLU A 150 48.34 -23.22 -11.12
C GLU A 150 49.49 -22.20 -11.09
N ALA A 151 50.12 -21.93 -12.24
CA ALA A 151 51.18 -20.93 -12.36
C ALA A 151 50.71 -19.50 -12.08
N LEU A 152 49.40 -19.23 -12.16
CA LEU A 152 48.79 -17.96 -11.79
C LEU A 152 48.44 -17.88 -10.29
N GLY A 153 48.63 -18.96 -9.53
CA GLY A 153 48.17 -19.07 -8.15
C GLY A 153 46.65 -19.09 -8.04
N CYS A 154 45.96 -19.65 -9.05
CA CYS A 154 44.51 -19.75 -9.08
C CYS A 154 44.06 -21.21 -8.95
N ASP A 155 42.81 -21.39 -8.52
CA ASP A 155 42.13 -22.69 -8.53
C ASP A 155 41.22 -22.81 -9.76
N LEU A 156 41.00 -24.07 -10.17
CA LEU A 156 40.18 -24.41 -11.33
C LEU A 156 38.99 -25.25 -10.90
N LEU A 157 37.78 -24.74 -11.09
CA LEU A 157 36.53 -25.43 -10.77
C LEU A 157 35.76 -25.77 -12.06
N PHE A 158 35.33 -27.02 -12.21
CA PHE A 158 34.48 -27.45 -13.32
C PHE A 158 33.09 -27.85 -12.80
N SER A 159 32.02 -27.36 -13.42
CA SER A 159 30.65 -27.59 -12.98
C SER A 159 29.65 -27.77 -14.12
N ALA A 160 28.53 -28.46 -13.82
CA ALA A 160 27.42 -28.78 -14.72
C ALA A 160 27.84 -29.33 -16.10
N GLY A 161 28.97 -30.04 -16.17
CA GLY A 161 29.50 -30.63 -17.40
C GLY A 161 29.95 -29.63 -18.48
N ARG A 162 29.98 -28.32 -18.19
CA ARG A 162 30.28 -27.29 -19.21
C ARG A 162 31.01 -26.05 -18.71
N TYR A 163 30.87 -25.67 -17.45
CA TYR A 163 31.40 -24.41 -16.93
C TYR A 163 32.76 -24.62 -16.26
N LEU A 164 33.75 -23.85 -16.66
CA LEU A 164 35.10 -23.86 -16.09
C LEU A 164 35.42 -22.49 -15.49
N ASP A 165 35.49 -22.42 -14.16
CA ASP A 165 35.76 -21.21 -13.41
C ASP A 165 37.21 -21.18 -12.94
N VAL A 166 37.92 -20.10 -13.26
CA VAL A 166 39.21 -19.76 -12.66
C VAL A 166 38.96 -18.81 -11.49
N LEU A 167 39.37 -19.23 -10.31
CA LEU A 167 39.10 -18.55 -9.04
C LEU A 167 40.41 -18.25 -8.28
N PRO A 168 40.42 -17.26 -7.37
CA PRO A 168 41.57 -17.05 -6.49
C PRO A 168 41.82 -18.28 -5.62
N ARG A 169 43.08 -18.53 -5.22
CA ARG A 169 43.45 -19.71 -4.42
C ARG A 169 42.60 -19.83 -3.14
N GLY A 170 42.06 -21.02 -2.91
CA GLY A 170 41.25 -21.38 -1.76
C GLY A 170 39.84 -20.79 -1.74
N VAL A 171 39.40 -20.14 -2.83
CA VAL A 171 38.06 -19.56 -2.95
C VAL A 171 37.07 -20.58 -3.52
N GLY A 172 35.92 -20.70 -2.86
CA GLY A 172 34.82 -21.58 -3.26
C GLY A 172 33.62 -21.37 -2.32
N LYS A 173 32.45 -21.91 -2.67
CA LYS A 173 31.20 -21.75 -1.90
C LYS A 173 31.37 -22.13 -0.41
N GLY A 174 31.87 -23.33 -0.13
CA GLY A 174 32.12 -23.81 1.23
C GLY A 174 33.17 -23.00 2.01
N PRO A 175 34.40 -22.83 1.48
CA PRO A 175 35.43 -22.01 2.12
C PRO A 175 34.98 -20.56 2.38
N ALA A 176 34.25 -19.94 1.45
CA ALA A 176 33.72 -18.58 1.61
C ALA A 176 32.70 -18.52 2.75
N LEU A 177 31.78 -19.48 2.83
CA LEU A 177 30.83 -19.56 3.94
C LEU A 177 31.53 -19.77 5.28
N ALA A 178 32.52 -20.66 5.36
CA ALA A 178 33.27 -20.91 6.60
C ALA A 178 33.98 -19.65 7.11
N ARG A 179 34.59 -18.87 6.20
CA ARG A 179 35.22 -17.59 6.53
C ARG A 179 34.21 -16.53 6.95
N LEU A 180 33.06 -16.45 6.28
CA LEU A 180 31.97 -15.55 6.67
C LEU A 180 31.46 -15.87 8.08
N VAL A 181 31.19 -17.15 8.37
CA VAL A 181 30.74 -17.63 9.68
C VAL A 181 31.76 -17.25 10.76
N GLN A 182 33.05 -17.40 10.48
CA GLN A 182 34.12 -17.00 11.40
C GLN A 182 34.20 -15.48 11.59
N ALA A 183 34.17 -14.70 10.51
CA ALA A 183 34.30 -13.24 10.55
C ALA A 183 33.14 -12.58 11.31
N GLU A 184 31.93 -13.11 11.16
CA GLU A 184 30.71 -12.59 11.77
C GLU A 184 30.44 -13.19 13.16
N GLY A 185 31.32 -14.07 13.67
CA GLY A 185 31.18 -14.69 14.99
C GLY A 185 29.96 -15.60 15.12
N ILE A 186 29.54 -16.25 14.03
CA ILE A 186 28.36 -17.11 13.97
C ILE A 186 28.73 -18.51 14.48
N ASP A 187 27.90 -19.10 15.35
CA ASP A 187 28.10 -20.48 15.84
C ASP A 187 27.98 -21.47 14.66
N PRO A 188 29.04 -22.22 14.29
CA PRO A 188 28.97 -23.20 13.21
C PRO A 188 27.89 -24.26 13.40
N ALA A 189 27.51 -24.56 14.66
CA ALA A 189 26.46 -25.51 14.95
C ALA A 189 25.06 -25.00 14.59
N SER A 190 24.89 -23.68 14.39
CA SER A 190 23.61 -23.09 14.01
C SER A 190 23.42 -22.94 12.49
N VAL A 191 24.48 -23.15 11.71
CA VAL A 191 24.49 -23.10 10.25
C VAL A 191 23.91 -24.38 9.66
N VAL A 192 23.02 -24.23 8.68
CA VAL A 192 22.52 -25.29 7.81
C VAL A 192 22.77 -24.89 6.37
N VAL A 193 23.40 -25.76 5.59
CA VAL A 193 23.64 -25.54 4.16
C VAL A 193 22.61 -26.28 3.31
N ALA A 194 22.20 -25.69 2.18
CA ALA A 194 21.29 -26.32 1.22
C ALA A 194 21.79 -26.17 -0.23
N GLY A 195 21.69 -27.25 -1.02
CA GLY A 195 22.09 -27.25 -2.43
C GLY A 195 21.60 -28.50 -3.17
N ASP A 196 21.79 -28.52 -4.49
CA ASP A 196 21.26 -29.55 -5.39
C ASP A 196 22.29 -30.07 -6.41
N THR A 197 23.41 -29.38 -6.63
CA THR A 197 24.39 -29.76 -7.67
C THR A 197 25.77 -30.12 -7.11
N LEU A 198 26.62 -30.80 -7.88
CA LEU A 198 27.96 -31.19 -7.42
C LEU A 198 28.86 -29.99 -7.04
N ASN A 199 28.61 -28.79 -7.59
CA ASN A 199 29.37 -27.59 -7.21
C ASN A 199 29.09 -27.14 -5.76
N ASP A 200 27.99 -27.62 -5.16
CA ASP A 200 27.59 -27.37 -3.79
C ASP A 200 28.30 -28.29 -2.80
N LEU A 201 28.97 -29.35 -3.27
CA LEU A 201 29.67 -30.34 -2.44
C LEU A 201 30.58 -29.68 -1.39
N SER A 202 31.29 -28.62 -1.79
CA SER A 202 32.19 -27.88 -0.90
C SER A 202 31.48 -27.30 0.34
N MET A 203 30.20 -26.95 0.25
CA MET A 203 29.41 -26.48 1.40
C MET A 203 29.17 -27.59 2.41
N PHE A 204 28.94 -28.82 1.94
CA PHE A 204 28.73 -30.00 2.79
C PHE A 204 30.03 -30.50 3.43
N GLU A 205 31.15 -30.39 2.70
CA GLU A 205 32.48 -30.74 3.20
C GLU A 205 33.02 -29.76 4.26
N ALA A 206 32.48 -28.55 4.33
CA ALA A 206 32.83 -27.53 5.32
C ALA A 206 32.40 -27.88 6.76
N GLY A 207 31.71 -29.01 6.98
CA GLY A 207 31.41 -29.56 8.30
C GLY A 207 30.11 -29.07 8.94
N PHE A 208 29.30 -28.29 8.21
CA PHE A 208 27.98 -27.83 8.63
C PHE A 208 26.92 -28.94 8.54
N ARG A 209 25.74 -28.68 9.12
CA ARG A 209 24.55 -29.52 8.85
C ARG A 209 24.10 -29.25 7.42
N GLY A 210 23.77 -30.29 6.67
CA GLY A 210 23.46 -30.17 5.24
C GLY A 210 22.08 -30.66 4.87
N ILE A 211 21.49 -30.05 3.84
CA ILE A 211 20.27 -30.48 3.18
C ILE A 211 20.58 -30.57 1.68
N VAL A 212 20.49 -31.77 1.13
CA VAL A 212 20.41 -31.93 -0.33
C VAL A 212 18.95 -32.03 -0.69
N VAL A 213 18.46 -31.09 -1.50
CA VAL A 213 17.04 -31.05 -1.89
C VAL A 213 16.73 -32.17 -2.88
N GLY A 214 15.45 -32.56 -2.96
CA GLY A 214 14.99 -33.55 -3.94
C GLY A 214 15.26 -33.07 -5.38
N GLY A 215 15.47 -34.01 -6.30
CA GLY A 215 15.83 -33.70 -7.68
C GLY A 215 17.32 -33.35 -7.88
N ALA A 216 18.13 -33.36 -6.82
CA ALA A 216 19.57 -33.11 -6.88
C ALA A 216 20.35 -34.08 -7.79
N GLU A 217 21.51 -33.63 -8.26
CA GLU A 217 22.41 -34.41 -9.09
C GLU A 217 22.80 -35.74 -8.40
N PRO A 218 22.69 -36.89 -9.11
CA PRO A 218 23.03 -38.19 -8.54
C PRO A 218 24.46 -38.25 -8.00
N ALA A 219 25.40 -37.55 -8.65
CA ALA A 219 26.80 -37.46 -8.23
C ALA A 219 26.95 -36.77 -6.86
N LEU A 220 26.21 -35.69 -6.60
CA LEU A 220 26.21 -35.03 -5.29
C LEU A 220 25.65 -35.97 -4.23
N ALA A 221 24.47 -36.55 -4.48
CA ALA A 221 23.79 -37.44 -3.56
C ALA A 221 24.67 -38.65 -3.17
N GLU A 222 25.41 -39.22 -4.12
CA GLU A 222 26.33 -40.34 -3.86
C GLU A 222 27.51 -39.92 -2.96
N ARG A 223 28.06 -38.71 -3.16
CA ARG A 223 29.22 -38.19 -2.40
C ARG A 223 28.84 -37.86 -0.96
N VAL A 224 27.65 -37.29 -0.76
CA VAL A 224 27.18 -36.91 0.58
C VAL A 224 26.48 -38.04 1.35
N ARG A 225 26.13 -39.17 0.71
CA ARG A 225 25.36 -40.27 1.31
C ARG A 225 25.95 -40.82 2.62
N LYS A 226 27.28 -40.76 2.78
CA LYS A 226 27.98 -41.23 3.98
C LYS A 226 28.18 -40.15 5.05
N MET A 227 27.81 -38.91 4.77
CA MET A 227 27.97 -37.79 5.70
C MET A 227 26.80 -37.76 6.70
N ALA A 228 27.04 -38.18 7.94
CA ALA A 228 26.00 -38.30 8.97
C ALA A 228 25.26 -36.97 9.32
N ARG A 229 25.81 -35.82 8.92
CA ARG A 229 25.23 -34.48 9.15
C ARG A 229 24.38 -33.98 7.98
N VAL A 230 24.27 -34.76 6.90
CA VAL A 230 23.57 -34.35 5.67
C VAL A 230 22.26 -35.13 5.53
N HIS A 231 21.17 -34.39 5.32
CA HIS A 231 19.86 -34.96 5.03
C HIS A 231 19.59 -34.93 3.53
N LEU A 232 19.19 -36.07 2.97
CA LEU A 232 18.70 -36.17 1.59
C LEU A 232 17.17 -36.01 1.62
N ALA A 233 16.67 -34.85 1.21
CA ALA A 233 15.25 -34.56 1.18
C ALA A 233 14.57 -35.24 -0.02
N SER A 234 13.28 -35.57 0.14
CA SER A 234 12.47 -36.14 -0.95
C SER A 234 11.81 -35.05 -1.82
N HIS A 235 11.63 -33.84 -1.27
CA HIS A 235 11.00 -32.72 -1.96
C HIS A 235 12.03 -31.81 -2.63
N GLU A 236 11.69 -31.28 -3.80
CA GLU A 236 12.56 -30.35 -4.55
C GLU A 236 12.56 -28.93 -3.96
N GLY A 237 13.65 -28.20 -4.21
CA GLY A 237 13.82 -26.79 -3.87
C GLY A 237 13.42 -26.41 -2.44
N CYS A 238 12.63 -25.34 -2.29
CA CYS A 238 12.14 -24.88 -0.98
C CYS A 238 11.38 -25.95 -0.18
N GLY A 239 10.73 -26.92 -0.84
CA GLY A 239 10.08 -28.03 -0.15
C GLY A 239 11.09 -28.93 0.56
N GLY A 240 12.23 -29.17 -0.09
CA GLY A 240 13.34 -29.93 0.47
C GLY A 240 14.03 -29.20 1.62
N ILE A 241 14.20 -27.88 1.51
CA ILE A 241 14.72 -27.03 2.60
C ILE A 241 13.85 -27.18 3.85
N LEU A 242 12.53 -27.03 3.72
CA LEU A 242 11.61 -27.14 4.85
C LEU A 242 11.66 -28.54 5.51
N GLN A 243 11.71 -29.59 4.68
CA GLN A 243 11.84 -30.97 5.16
C GLN A 243 13.16 -31.19 5.91
N GLY A 244 14.27 -30.70 5.37
CA GLY A 244 15.59 -30.85 5.99
C GLY A 244 15.76 -30.03 7.27
N LEU A 245 15.20 -28.81 7.34
CA LEU A 245 15.18 -28.02 8.56
C LEU A 245 14.37 -28.68 9.68
N ALA A 246 13.27 -29.36 9.34
CA ALA A 246 12.51 -30.16 10.32
C ALA A 246 13.34 -31.36 10.81
N HIS A 247 14.06 -32.03 9.91
CA HIS A 247 14.93 -33.16 10.26
C HIS A 247 16.07 -32.75 11.22
N HIS A 248 16.70 -31.59 11.00
CA HIS A 248 17.80 -31.09 11.83
C HIS A 248 17.38 -30.54 13.19
N GLY A 249 16.09 -30.66 13.56
CA GLY A 249 15.56 -30.15 14.82
C GLY A 249 15.68 -28.63 14.95
N THR A 250 15.84 -27.91 13.83
CA THR A 250 15.87 -26.45 13.77
C THR A 250 14.48 -25.84 13.65
N LEU A 251 13.50 -26.63 13.21
CA LEU A 251 12.08 -26.38 13.40
C LEU A 251 11.57 -27.17 14.62
N VAL A 252 12.03 -26.80 15.82
CA VAL A 252 11.45 -27.27 17.08
C VAL A 252 10.61 -26.12 17.64
N GLU A 253 9.29 -26.31 17.58
CA GLU A 253 8.23 -25.49 18.19
C GLU A 253 8.05 -24.03 17.71
N THR A 254 7.25 -23.85 16.66
CA THR A 254 6.43 -22.62 16.47
C THR A 254 5.16 -22.81 15.65
N MET A 255 4.87 -24.01 15.13
CA MET A 255 3.56 -24.27 14.52
C MET A 255 2.45 -24.47 15.54
N ALA A 256 2.70 -25.16 16.67
CA ALA A 256 1.65 -25.44 17.64
C ALA A 256 1.18 -24.17 18.40
N ALA A 257 2.08 -23.21 18.67
CA ALA A 257 1.74 -21.97 19.37
C ALA A 257 1.13 -20.90 18.45
N ALA A 258 1.50 -20.86 17.16
CA ALA A 258 0.83 -20.03 16.15
C ALA A 258 -0.55 -20.61 15.80
N GLN A 259 -0.65 -21.94 15.63
CA GLN A 259 -1.90 -22.64 15.39
C GLN A 259 -2.86 -22.49 16.59
N ALA A 260 -2.40 -22.66 17.82
CA ALA A 260 -3.23 -22.49 19.03
C ALA A 260 -3.75 -21.06 19.26
N ARG A 261 -3.09 -20.02 18.69
CA ARG A 261 -3.59 -18.63 18.70
C ARG A 261 -4.56 -18.33 17.56
N ILE A 262 -4.45 -19.07 16.43
CA ILE A 262 -5.31 -18.95 15.24
C ILE A 262 -6.59 -19.80 15.38
N ASP A 263 -6.58 -20.83 16.21
CA ASP A 263 -7.73 -21.73 16.40
C ASP A 263 -8.92 -21.07 17.13
N GLN A 264 -8.75 -19.88 17.74
CA GLN A 264 -9.86 -19.02 18.15
C GLN A 264 -10.28 -18.10 16.99
N ARG A 265 -10.93 -18.69 16.00
CA ARG A 265 -11.56 -17.93 14.91
C ARG A 265 -12.78 -17.18 15.44
N GLY A 266 -12.94 -15.94 15.02
CA GLY A 266 -14.13 -15.17 15.30
C GLY A 266 -15.32 -15.63 14.45
N GLN A 267 -16.42 -14.88 14.52
CA GLN A 267 -17.68 -15.22 13.84
C GLN A 267 -18.05 -14.23 12.73
N ALA A 268 -17.25 -13.18 12.51
CA ALA A 268 -17.57 -12.15 11.53
C ALA A 268 -17.28 -12.65 10.11
N GLU A 269 -18.31 -12.66 9.26
CA GLU A 269 -18.20 -12.98 7.83
C GLU A 269 -17.63 -11.80 7.04
N LEU A 270 -17.90 -10.58 7.51
CA LEU A 270 -17.32 -9.33 7.00
C LEU A 270 -16.62 -8.61 8.15
N VAL A 271 -15.31 -8.40 8.00
CA VAL A 271 -14.52 -7.58 8.93
C VAL A 271 -14.18 -6.26 8.24
N MET A 272 -14.81 -5.18 8.72
CA MET A 272 -14.53 -3.82 8.29
C MET A 272 -13.32 -3.30 9.06
N VAL A 273 -12.24 -2.97 8.37
CA VAL A 273 -11.00 -2.49 9.00
C VAL A 273 -10.78 -1.04 8.60
N TYR A 274 -11.02 -0.14 9.54
CA TYR A 274 -10.88 1.30 9.33
C TYR A 274 -10.26 1.97 10.55
N HIS A 275 -9.39 2.95 10.36
CA HIS A 275 -8.67 3.56 11.47
C HIS A 275 -9.60 4.26 12.48
N ARG A 276 -10.82 4.66 12.11
CA ARG A 276 -11.78 5.29 13.02
C ARG A 276 -12.89 4.33 13.45
N LEU A 277 -13.33 4.49 14.71
CA LEU A 277 -14.53 3.85 15.22
C LEU A 277 -15.78 4.28 14.44
N PRO A 278 -16.83 3.44 14.41
CA PRO A 278 -18.08 3.76 13.72
C PRO A 278 -18.97 4.78 14.48
N TYR A 279 -18.49 5.25 15.62
CA TYR A 279 -19.12 6.22 16.52
C TYR A 279 -18.04 7.08 17.16
N ASP A 280 -18.42 8.25 17.65
CA ASP A 280 -17.59 9.10 18.50
C ASP A 280 -17.74 8.63 19.97
N GLU A 281 -16.64 8.62 20.73
CA GLU A 281 -16.63 8.34 22.17
C GLU A 281 -16.63 9.67 22.93
N VAL A 282 -17.67 9.94 23.72
CA VAL A 282 -17.82 11.18 24.50
C VAL A 282 -17.94 10.86 25.98
N CYS A 283 -17.12 11.50 26.81
CA CYS A 283 -17.22 11.35 28.26
C CYS A 283 -18.31 12.28 28.80
N VAL A 284 -19.37 11.71 29.37
CA VAL A 284 -20.46 12.43 30.03
C VAL A 284 -20.53 11.93 31.48
N ASP A 285 -20.35 12.83 32.44
CA ASP A 285 -20.34 12.52 33.88
C ASP A 285 -19.34 11.41 34.29
N GLY A 286 -18.18 11.36 33.62
CA GLY A 286 -17.16 10.34 33.88
C GLY A 286 -17.40 8.99 33.20
N VAL A 287 -18.49 8.85 32.42
CA VAL A 287 -18.83 7.62 31.68
C VAL A 287 -18.68 7.87 30.19
N VAL A 288 -17.90 7.01 29.52
CA VAL A 288 -17.78 7.03 28.06
C VAL A 288 -19.08 6.56 27.42
N ARG A 289 -19.71 7.41 26.61
CA ARG A 289 -20.91 7.12 25.83
C ARG A 289 -20.60 7.17 24.34
N GLN A 290 -21.26 6.29 23.58
CA GLN A 290 -21.22 6.31 22.12
C GLN A 290 -22.14 7.41 21.59
N GLN A 291 -21.64 8.24 20.68
CA GLN A 291 -22.40 9.22 19.92
C GLN A 291 -22.27 8.92 18.42
N ARG A 292 -23.35 9.07 17.67
CA ARG A 292 -23.30 8.89 16.22
C ARG A 292 -22.37 9.94 15.57
N PRO A 293 -21.64 9.58 14.50
CA PRO A 293 -20.82 10.54 13.77
C PRO A 293 -21.63 11.74 13.30
N LYS A 294 -21.05 12.94 13.40
CA LYS A 294 -21.74 14.20 13.08
C LYS A 294 -22.15 14.37 11.61
N SER A 295 -21.45 13.72 10.67
CA SER A 295 -21.80 13.75 9.25
C SER A 295 -22.45 12.42 8.84
N PRO A 296 -23.72 12.43 8.40
CA PRO A 296 -24.45 11.24 8.00
C PRO A 296 -24.13 10.77 6.56
N ASN A 297 -23.43 11.58 5.76
CA ASN A 297 -23.03 11.25 4.38
C ASN A 297 -21.52 10.93 4.26
N GLY A 298 -20.83 10.77 5.39
CA GLY A 298 -19.42 10.38 5.42
C GLY A 298 -19.21 8.89 5.17
N ILE A 299 -17.95 8.49 4.97
CA ILE A 299 -17.61 7.08 4.70
C ILE A 299 -18.03 6.12 5.82
N ILE A 300 -18.02 6.55 7.09
CA ILE A 300 -18.42 5.70 8.22
C ILE A 300 -19.91 5.28 8.12
N PRO A 301 -20.88 6.21 8.03
CA PRO A 301 -22.28 5.86 7.76
C PRO A 301 -22.48 4.96 6.54
N THR A 302 -21.74 5.21 5.46
CA THR A 302 -21.75 4.39 4.24
C THR A 302 -21.37 2.94 4.54
N LEU A 303 -20.25 2.71 5.22
CA LEU A 303 -19.74 1.38 5.54
C LEU A 303 -20.63 0.65 6.56
N LEU A 304 -21.31 1.37 7.46
CA LEU A 304 -22.21 0.77 8.43
C LEU A 304 -23.44 0.09 7.80
N ARG A 305 -23.88 0.56 6.62
CA ARG A 305 -25.06 0.01 5.93
C ARG A 305 -24.91 -1.47 5.56
N PHE A 306 -23.69 -1.98 5.38
CA PHE A 306 -23.43 -3.38 5.07
C PHE A 306 -23.74 -4.36 6.21
N PHE A 307 -24.07 -3.84 7.39
CA PHE A 307 -24.48 -4.64 8.54
C PHE A 307 -25.96 -4.45 8.88
N ALA A 308 -26.69 -3.65 8.10
CA ALA A 308 -28.10 -3.34 8.35
C ALA A 308 -29.04 -4.53 8.10
N ASP A 309 -28.63 -5.49 7.26
CA ASP A 309 -29.34 -6.74 6.99
C ASP A 309 -29.15 -7.81 8.10
N GLY A 310 -28.37 -7.48 9.14
CA GLY A 310 -28.07 -8.38 10.24
C GLY A 310 -26.93 -9.35 9.96
N ARG A 311 -26.11 -9.13 8.92
CA ARG A 311 -24.88 -9.90 8.66
C ARG A 311 -23.94 -9.91 9.89
N PRO A 312 -23.38 -11.08 10.27
CA PRO A 312 -22.33 -11.16 11.30
C PRO A 312 -21.11 -10.32 10.90
N GLY A 313 -20.80 -9.31 11.70
CA GLY A 313 -19.83 -8.29 11.35
C GLY A 313 -18.93 -7.87 12.49
N ALA A 314 -17.69 -7.51 12.16
CA ALA A 314 -16.77 -6.85 13.07
C ALA A 314 -16.23 -5.56 12.45
N TRP A 315 -16.09 -4.52 13.27
CA TRP A 315 -15.45 -3.25 12.91
C TRP A 315 -14.16 -3.07 13.71
N VAL A 316 -13.02 -3.23 13.06
CA VAL A 316 -11.70 -3.09 13.69
C VAL A 316 -11.23 -1.64 13.56
N ALA A 317 -11.02 -0.98 14.69
CA ALA A 317 -10.57 0.42 14.78
C ALA A 317 -9.78 0.70 16.05
N TRP A 318 -9.01 1.79 16.08
CA TRP A 318 -8.32 2.21 17.30
C TRP A 318 -9.22 3.05 18.22
N SER A 319 -8.93 2.98 19.52
CA SER A 319 -9.48 3.86 20.56
C SER A 319 -8.32 4.44 21.37
N GLN A 320 -8.33 5.75 21.60
CA GLN A 320 -7.30 6.41 22.39
C GLN A 320 -7.44 6.01 23.86
N GLN A 321 -6.36 5.52 24.45
CA GLN A 321 -6.29 5.08 25.83
C GLN A 321 -5.00 5.60 26.50
N GLU A 322 -4.89 5.44 27.81
CA GLU A 322 -3.69 5.86 28.56
C GLU A 322 -2.46 5.00 28.21
N SER A 323 -2.67 3.75 27.83
CA SER A 323 -1.61 2.82 27.39
C SER A 323 -2.16 1.81 26.37
N ARG A 324 -1.29 0.96 25.82
CA ARG A 324 -1.70 -0.15 24.93
C ARG A 324 -2.41 -1.30 25.64
N ASN A 325 -2.34 -1.35 26.98
CA ASN A 325 -3.03 -2.36 27.78
C ASN A 325 -3.60 -1.71 29.05
N PRO A 326 -4.66 -0.89 28.92
CA PRO A 326 -5.28 -0.23 30.06
C PRO A 326 -6.06 -1.25 30.90
N ASP A 327 -6.03 -1.10 32.22
CA ASP A 327 -6.86 -1.89 33.11
C ASP A 327 -8.35 -1.65 32.81
N GLY A 328 -9.13 -2.73 32.68
CA GLY A 328 -10.56 -2.66 32.40
C GLY A 328 -10.93 -2.23 30.97
N PHE A 329 -9.98 -2.21 30.03
CA PHE A 329 -10.27 -1.87 28.65
C PHE A 329 -11.22 -2.88 27.99
N VAL A 330 -12.38 -2.36 27.54
CA VAL A 330 -13.38 -3.15 26.81
C VAL A 330 -12.98 -3.26 25.34
N SER A 331 -12.38 -4.38 24.94
CA SER A 331 -11.91 -4.59 23.57
C SER A 331 -13.02 -4.83 22.55
N ARG A 332 -14.24 -5.18 22.98
CA ARG A 332 -15.42 -5.33 22.10
C ARG A 332 -16.61 -4.53 22.62
N ALA A 333 -17.19 -3.70 21.75
CA ALA A 333 -18.36 -2.89 22.07
C ALA A 333 -19.43 -3.03 20.98
N ARG A 334 -20.70 -3.14 21.36
CA ARG A 334 -21.79 -3.19 20.40
C ARG A 334 -21.93 -1.88 19.64
N VAL A 335 -22.24 -1.95 18.34
CA VAL A 335 -22.47 -0.78 17.50
C VAL A 335 -23.96 -0.64 17.22
N ASP A 336 -24.63 0.35 17.81
CA ASP A 336 -26.07 0.63 17.62
C ASP A 336 -26.94 -0.65 17.46
N PRO A 337 -27.11 -1.45 18.53
CA PRO A 337 -27.72 -2.79 18.44
C PRO A 337 -29.12 -2.83 17.81
N ALA A 338 -29.83 -1.70 17.83
CA ALA A 338 -31.15 -1.57 17.22
C ALA A 338 -31.08 -1.56 15.68
N ARG A 339 -29.99 -1.07 15.10
CA ARG A 339 -29.77 -0.98 13.65
C ARG A 339 -28.85 -2.06 13.11
N TYR A 340 -27.83 -2.45 13.89
CA TYR A 340 -26.81 -3.41 13.49
C TYR A 340 -26.70 -4.53 14.53
N PRO A 341 -27.70 -5.44 14.59
CA PRO A 341 -27.85 -6.42 15.67
C PRO A 341 -26.77 -7.50 15.69
N GLN A 342 -25.86 -7.55 14.73
CA GLN A 342 -24.74 -8.50 14.71
C GLN A 342 -23.39 -7.82 14.47
N LEU A 343 -23.28 -6.52 14.76
CA LEU A 343 -22.04 -5.74 14.60
C LEU A 343 -21.40 -5.39 15.93
N ASP A 344 -20.14 -5.82 16.08
CA ASP A 344 -19.26 -5.44 17.18
C ASP A 344 -18.11 -4.56 16.69
N ALA A 345 -17.79 -3.50 17.43
CA ALA A 345 -16.54 -2.76 17.28
C ALA A 345 -15.44 -3.45 18.08
N ALA A 346 -14.43 -3.97 17.39
CA ALA A 346 -13.21 -4.51 17.95
C ALA A 346 -12.18 -3.38 18.10
N ARG A 347 -12.03 -2.91 19.33
CA ARG A 347 -11.27 -1.71 19.70
C ARG A 347 -9.82 -2.08 19.98
N ILE A 348 -8.89 -1.37 19.35
CA ILE A 348 -7.45 -1.47 19.59
C ILE A 348 -7.03 -0.29 20.47
N ALA A 349 -6.54 -0.57 21.68
CA ALA A 349 -6.04 0.47 22.57
C ALA A 349 -4.72 1.05 22.03
N LEU A 350 -4.72 2.34 21.71
CA LEU A 350 -3.52 3.08 21.31
C LEU A 350 -3.27 4.24 22.30
N SER A 351 -2.00 4.48 22.64
CA SER A 351 -1.65 5.63 23.47
C SER A 351 -1.78 6.96 22.69
N ALA A 352 -1.76 8.08 23.40
CA ALA A 352 -1.70 9.40 22.75
C ALA A 352 -0.46 9.56 21.84
N GLU A 353 0.67 8.99 22.27
CA GLU A 353 1.92 8.97 21.49
C GLU A 353 1.78 8.12 20.22
N ASP A 354 1.15 6.95 20.32
CA ASP A 354 0.88 6.11 19.15
C ASP A 354 0.10 6.90 18.09
N ILE A 355 -0.98 7.58 18.49
CA ILE A 355 -1.82 8.37 17.58
C ILE A 355 -1.05 9.56 17.00
N ASP A 356 -0.25 10.24 17.81
CA ASP A 356 0.58 11.36 17.34
C ASP A 356 1.55 10.91 16.24
N LEU A 357 2.31 9.84 16.48
CA LEU A 357 3.31 9.34 15.54
C LEU A 357 2.69 8.67 14.31
N PHE A 358 1.76 7.72 14.49
CA PHE A 358 1.16 6.96 13.39
C PHE A 358 0.24 7.83 12.51
N TYR A 359 -0.63 8.63 13.14
CA TYR A 359 -1.70 9.32 12.42
C TYR A 359 -1.39 10.79 12.16
N LYS A 360 -1.00 11.56 13.18
CA LYS A 360 -0.84 13.01 13.02
C LYS A 360 0.43 13.37 12.28
N LYS A 361 1.54 12.71 12.59
CA LYS A 361 2.83 12.95 11.93
C LYS A 361 2.98 12.06 10.71
N PHE A 362 3.22 10.77 10.87
CA PHE A 362 3.58 9.90 9.75
C PHE A 362 2.56 9.92 8.60
N SER A 363 1.29 9.67 8.91
CA SER A 363 0.26 9.64 7.87
C SER A 363 0.00 11.00 7.20
N LYS A 364 0.21 12.14 7.87
CA LYS A 364 -0.07 13.48 7.31
C LYS A 364 1.15 14.24 6.80
N GLU A 365 2.34 13.91 7.27
CA GLU A 365 3.60 14.56 6.89
C GLU A 365 4.39 13.70 5.91
N ALA A 366 4.32 12.37 5.97
CA ALA A 366 4.99 11.50 4.98
C ALA A 366 4.06 11.15 3.81
N PHE A 367 2.87 10.62 4.09
CA PHE A 367 2.01 10.06 3.05
C PHE A 367 1.10 11.08 2.38
N TRP A 368 0.38 11.91 3.15
CA TRP A 368 -0.57 12.87 2.59
C TRP A 368 0.03 13.78 1.50
N PRO A 369 1.24 14.35 1.67
CA PRO A 369 1.84 15.18 0.63
C PRO A 369 2.13 14.39 -0.64
N ILE A 370 2.71 13.19 -0.52
CA ILE A 370 3.04 12.34 -1.68
C ILE A 370 1.77 11.87 -2.40
N ILE A 371 0.76 11.44 -1.64
CA ILE A 371 -0.55 11.00 -2.16
C ILE A 371 -1.17 12.07 -3.06
N PHE A 372 -1.03 13.34 -2.68
CA PHE A 372 -1.56 14.48 -3.43
C PHE A 372 -0.50 15.20 -4.28
N SER A 373 0.67 14.59 -4.51
CA SER A 373 1.72 15.12 -5.39
C SER A 373 2.33 16.47 -4.98
N PHE A 374 2.53 16.66 -3.68
CA PHE A 374 3.28 17.77 -3.06
C PHE A 374 4.54 17.24 -2.33
N PRO A 375 5.51 16.65 -3.05
CA PRO A 375 6.69 16.04 -2.42
C PRO A 375 7.58 17.04 -1.69
N ASP A 376 7.50 18.33 -2.02
CA ASP A 376 8.18 19.43 -1.31
C ASP A 376 7.70 19.59 0.15
N LYS A 377 6.53 19.05 0.48
CA LYS A 377 5.95 19.08 1.84
C LYS A 377 6.10 17.75 2.59
N ALA A 378 6.78 16.76 2.00
CA ALA A 378 6.92 15.45 2.60
C ALA A 378 8.10 15.38 3.59
N GLU A 379 7.85 14.82 4.78
CA GLU A 379 8.89 14.53 5.77
C GLU A 379 8.97 13.02 6.05
N PHE A 380 10.17 12.45 5.92
CA PHE A 380 10.40 11.02 6.12
C PHE A 380 11.20 10.76 7.40
N ASN A 381 10.61 10.01 8.32
CA ASN A 381 11.23 9.62 9.58
C ASN A 381 11.11 8.10 9.79
N GLN A 382 12.25 7.43 9.95
CA GLN A 382 12.31 5.97 10.10
C GLN A 382 11.66 5.45 11.39
N ALA A 383 11.80 6.17 12.52
CA ALA A 383 11.17 5.77 13.78
C ALA A 383 9.64 5.89 13.70
N HIS A 384 9.14 6.90 12.99
CA HIS A 384 7.71 7.04 12.73
C HIS A 384 7.17 5.89 11.84
N TRP A 385 7.96 5.43 10.86
CA TRP A 385 7.62 4.25 10.06
C TRP A 385 7.56 2.96 10.87
N GLU A 386 8.52 2.73 11.76
CA GLU A 386 8.50 1.57 12.66
C GLU A 386 7.23 1.56 13.52
N ARG A 387 6.85 2.73 14.07
CA ARG A 387 5.59 2.87 14.80
C ARG A 387 4.37 2.63 13.91
N PHE A 388 4.40 3.06 12.65
CA PHE A 388 3.34 2.80 11.68
C PHE A 388 3.17 1.29 11.41
N LEU A 389 4.28 0.56 11.26
CA LEU A 389 4.28 -0.90 11.12
C LEU A 389 3.72 -1.60 12.36
N GLU A 390 4.13 -1.17 13.55
CA GLU A 390 3.60 -1.72 14.81
C GLU A 390 2.07 -1.58 14.89
N VAL A 391 1.54 -0.39 14.61
CA VAL A 391 0.10 -0.15 14.64
C VAL A 391 -0.61 -1.00 13.58
N ASN A 392 -0.09 -1.05 12.34
CA ASN A 392 -0.67 -1.89 11.29
C ASN A 392 -0.68 -3.38 11.65
N ARG A 393 0.36 -3.87 12.35
CA ARG A 393 0.39 -5.24 12.87
C ARG A 393 -0.72 -5.48 13.90
N LEU A 394 -0.98 -4.54 14.81
CA LEU A 394 -2.09 -4.65 15.77
C LEU A 394 -3.46 -4.72 15.06
N PHE A 395 -3.64 -3.93 14.01
CA PHE A 395 -4.83 -4.00 13.16
C PHE A 395 -4.98 -5.36 12.48
N ALA A 396 -3.91 -5.92 11.93
CA ALA A 396 -3.93 -7.25 11.31
C ALA A 396 -4.23 -8.36 12.32
N GLU A 397 -3.61 -8.33 13.50
CA GLU A 397 -3.84 -9.32 14.56
C GLU A 397 -5.26 -9.27 15.11
N GLN A 398 -5.82 -8.07 15.30
CA GLN A 398 -7.21 -7.91 15.71
C GLN A 398 -8.16 -8.36 14.61
N THR A 399 -7.88 -8.06 13.34
CA THR A 399 -8.66 -8.54 12.19
C THR A 399 -8.66 -10.07 12.12
N ALA A 400 -7.49 -10.70 12.28
CA ALA A 400 -7.35 -12.15 12.25
C ALA A 400 -8.17 -12.86 13.34
N ARG A 401 -8.30 -12.25 14.54
CA ARG A 401 -9.09 -12.77 15.66
C ARG A 401 -10.59 -12.66 15.44
N GLU A 402 -11.07 -11.57 14.83
CA GLU A 402 -12.52 -11.38 14.64
C GLU A 402 -13.08 -12.12 13.42
N ALA A 403 -12.25 -12.36 12.40
CA ALA A 403 -12.70 -12.96 11.15
C ALA A 403 -13.04 -14.44 11.29
N ALA A 404 -14.20 -14.84 10.75
CA ALA A 404 -14.55 -16.25 10.52
C ALA A 404 -13.66 -16.87 9.43
N GLU A 405 -13.73 -18.20 9.26
CA GLU A 405 -13.02 -18.89 8.16
C GLU A 405 -13.53 -18.43 6.80
N GLY A 406 -12.63 -18.10 5.88
CA GLY A 406 -12.98 -17.62 4.54
C GLY A 406 -13.66 -16.26 4.48
N ALA A 407 -13.71 -15.52 5.61
CA ALA A 407 -14.35 -14.22 5.70
C ALA A 407 -13.69 -13.17 4.79
N VAL A 408 -14.43 -12.10 4.52
CA VAL A 408 -13.91 -10.93 3.80
C VAL A 408 -13.36 -9.93 4.81
N ALA A 409 -12.06 -9.65 4.74
CA ALA A 409 -11.43 -8.53 5.43
C ALA A 409 -11.38 -7.33 4.49
N TRP A 410 -12.22 -6.33 4.74
CA TRP A 410 -12.30 -5.12 3.92
C TRP A 410 -11.57 -3.96 4.60
N ILE A 411 -10.36 -3.68 4.10
CA ILE A 411 -9.43 -2.70 4.63
C ILE A 411 -9.59 -1.37 3.90
N HIS A 412 -9.59 -0.28 4.66
CA HIS A 412 -9.84 1.05 4.14
C HIS A 412 -8.70 2.04 4.42
N ASP A 413 -8.26 2.65 3.31
CA ASP A 413 -7.42 3.83 3.23
C ASP A 413 -5.94 3.67 3.62
N TYR A 414 -5.16 4.67 3.21
CA TYR A 414 -3.70 4.66 3.24
C TYR A 414 -3.07 4.50 4.64
N ASN A 415 -3.81 4.83 5.71
CA ASN A 415 -3.36 4.60 7.09
C ASN A 415 -3.12 3.10 7.39
N LEU A 416 -3.69 2.21 6.59
CA LEU A 416 -3.67 0.76 6.79
C LEU A 416 -2.99 0.01 5.64
N TRP A 417 -2.13 0.69 4.86
CA TRP A 417 -1.40 0.09 3.73
C TRP A 417 -0.62 -1.17 4.09
N MET A 418 -0.17 -1.33 5.34
CA MET A 418 0.65 -2.47 5.77
C MET A 418 -0.15 -3.60 6.45
N VAL A 419 -1.45 -3.42 6.71
CA VAL A 419 -2.30 -4.47 7.27
C VAL A 419 -2.30 -5.75 6.40
N PRO A 420 -2.43 -5.70 5.06
CA PRO A 420 -2.42 -6.91 4.23
C PRO A 420 -1.16 -7.76 4.37
N ALA A 421 0.03 -7.15 4.45
CA ALA A 421 1.30 -7.83 4.65
C ALA A 421 1.34 -8.66 5.93
N PHE A 422 0.77 -8.14 7.02
CA PHE A 422 0.70 -8.84 8.30
C PHE A 422 -0.47 -9.83 8.36
N LEU A 423 -1.61 -9.51 7.75
CA LEU A 423 -2.82 -10.32 7.83
C LEU A 423 -2.72 -11.60 7.00
N ARG A 424 -2.15 -11.53 5.79
CA ARG A 424 -2.10 -12.67 4.87
C ARG A 424 -1.35 -13.89 5.44
N PRO A 425 -0.18 -13.75 6.08
CA PRO A 425 0.50 -14.87 6.74
C PRO A 425 -0.29 -15.43 7.93
N LEU A 426 -0.98 -14.57 8.69
CA LEU A 426 -1.80 -15.00 9.84
C LEU A 426 -3.03 -15.79 9.40
N ARG A 427 -3.64 -15.39 8.28
CA ARG A 427 -4.93 -15.89 7.81
C ARG A 427 -4.94 -16.03 6.29
N PRO A 428 -4.27 -17.06 5.74
CA PRO A 428 -4.20 -17.28 4.30
C PRO A 428 -5.56 -17.62 3.67
N ASP A 429 -6.53 -18.05 4.48
CA ASP A 429 -7.90 -18.38 4.07
C ASP A 429 -8.78 -17.16 3.77
N LEU A 430 -8.46 -15.98 4.31
CA LEU A 430 -9.31 -14.80 4.19
C LEU A 430 -9.30 -14.24 2.78
N LYS A 431 -10.41 -13.60 2.41
CA LYS A 431 -10.48 -12.74 1.23
C LYS A 431 -10.15 -11.31 1.64
N ILE A 432 -8.97 -10.83 1.27
CA ILE A 432 -8.48 -9.51 1.67
C ILE A 432 -8.80 -8.51 0.55
N ALA A 433 -9.67 -7.55 0.84
CA ALA A 433 -10.01 -6.46 -0.06
C ALA A 433 -9.50 -5.14 0.50
N PHE A 434 -8.94 -4.29 -0.35
CA PHE A 434 -8.48 -2.95 0.03
C PHE A 434 -9.21 -1.89 -0.79
N PHE A 435 -9.65 -0.80 -0.15
CA PHE A 435 -10.21 0.35 -0.86
C PHE A 435 -9.47 1.64 -0.49
N HIS A 436 -8.95 2.33 -1.51
CA HIS A 436 -8.18 3.56 -1.38
C HIS A 436 -9.07 4.80 -1.58
N HIS A 437 -9.32 5.57 -0.51
CA HIS A 437 -10.26 6.69 -0.53
C HIS A 437 -9.64 8.03 -0.98
N THR A 438 -8.33 8.17 -0.87
CA THR A 438 -7.63 9.36 -1.39
C THR A 438 -7.20 9.15 -2.85
N ALA A 439 -6.58 10.17 -3.43
CA ALA A 439 -5.89 10.00 -4.71
C ALA A 439 -4.82 8.89 -4.61
N PHE A 440 -4.45 8.30 -5.75
CA PHE A 440 -3.24 7.49 -5.84
C PHE A 440 -2.28 8.20 -6.82
N PRO A 441 -1.08 8.62 -6.38
CA PRO A 441 -0.19 9.45 -7.18
C PRO A 441 0.40 8.65 -8.34
N SER A 442 0.90 9.32 -9.38
CA SER A 442 1.66 8.64 -10.46
C SER A 442 2.86 7.91 -9.88
N SER A 443 3.35 6.88 -10.59
CA SER A 443 4.50 6.08 -10.17
C SER A 443 5.73 6.93 -9.86
N ASP A 444 6.04 7.94 -10.67
CA ASP A 444 7.18 8.85 -10.46
C ASP A 444 7.13 9.55 -9.09
N VAL A 445 5.93 9.94 -8.65
CA VAL A 445 5.73 10.59 -7.35
C VAL A 445 5.66 9.56 -6.22
N PHE A 446 4.96 8.44 -6.43
CA PHE A 446 4.89 7.36 -5.46
C PHE A 446 6.27 6.82 -5.11
N ASN A 447 7.16 6.72 -6.11
CA ASN A 447 8.51 6.18 -5.97
C ASN A 447 9.45 7.05 -5.11
N ILE A 448 9.03 8.28 -4.74
CA ILE A 448 9.73 9.13 -3.77
C ILE A 448 9.67 8.51 -2.37
N LEU A 449 8.62 7.71 -2.05
CA LEU A 449 8.50 7.07 -0.74
C LEU A 449 9.67 6.10 -0.49
N PRO A 450 10.36 6.22 0.67
CA PRO A 450 11.42 5.28 1.04
C PRO A 450 10.92 3.84 1.11
N TRP A 451 9.73 3.63 1.68
CA TRP A 451 9.12 2.32 1.95
C TRP A 451 8.17 1.84 0.84
N ARG A 452 8.27 2.41 -0.37
CA ARG A 452 7.42 2.06 -1.53
C ARG A 452 7.35 0.55 -1.79
N ARG A 453 8.48 -0.14 -1.60
CA ARG A 453 8.63 -1.58 -1.83
C ARG A 453 7.74 -2.37 -0.87
N ASP A 454 7.78 -2.02 0.42
CA ASP A 454 7.00 -2.66 1.47
C ASP A 454 5.49 -2.41 1.27
N ILE A 455 5.13 -1.17 0.92
CA ILE A 455 3.74 -0.76 0.68
C ILE A 455 3.14 -1.52 -0.51
N ILE A 456 3.84 -1.56 -1.64
CA ILE A 456 3.36 -2.30 -2.82
C ILE A 456 3.33 -3.81 -2.53
N GLY A 457 4.37 -4.35 -1.89
CA GLY A 457 4.40 -5.76 -1.48
C GLY A 457 3.23 -6.15 -0.57
N SER A 458 2.84 -5.24 0.33
CA SER A 458 1.65 -5.38 1.18
C SER A 458 0.36 -5.34 0.36
N LEU A 459 0.13 -4.30 -0.45
CA LEU A 459 -1.09 -4.18 -1.24
C LEU A 459 -1.28 -5.35 -2.23
N LEU A 460 -0.19 -5.95 -2.71
CA LEU A 460 -0.23 -7.17 -3.53
C LEU A 460 -0.63 -8.43 -2.74
N GLN A 461 -0.67 -8.41 -1.40
CA GLN A 461 -1.26 -9.48 -0.58
C GLN A 461 -2.80 -9.45 -0.57
N CYS A 462 -3.42 -8.42 -1.11
CA CYS A 462 -4.87 -8.34 -1.32
C CYS A 462 -5.30 -9.28 -2.46
N ASP A 463 -6.56 -9.71 -2.42
CA ASP A 463 -7.23 -10.38 -3.55
C ASP A 463 -7.90 -9.34 -4.47
N TYR A 464 -8.30 -8.19 -3.90
CA TYR A 464 -8.88 -7.08 -4.65
C TYR A 464 -8.42 -5.72 -4.10
N VAL A 465 -8.05 -4.79 -4.99
CA VAL A 465 -7.72 -3.40 -4.65
C VAL A 465 -8.58 -2.44 -5.46
N GLY A 466 -9.39 -1.63 -4.78
CA GLY A 466 -10.26 -0.63 -5.40
C GLY A 466 -9.83 0.80 -5.15
N PHE A 467 -10.14 1.66 -6.12
CA PHE A 467 -9.88 3.10 -6.12
C PHE A 467 -11.15 3.86 -6.52
N HIS A 468 -11.16 5.18 -6.40
CA HIS A 468 -12.31 5.97 -6.87
C HIS A 468 -12.43 6.09 -8.39
N ILE A 469 -11.30 6.24 -9.10
CA ILE A 469 -11.32 6.52 -10.54
C ILE A 469 -10.33 5.64 -11.31
N PRO A 470 -10.56 5.40 -12.61
CA PRO A 470 -9.69 4.59 -13.44
C PRO A 470 -8.21 5.05 -13.46
N ARG A 471 -7.95 6.36 -13.46
CA ARG A 471 -6.58 6.90 -13.41
C ARG A 471 -5.78 6.39 -12.21
N TYR A 472 -6.41 6.22 -11.05
CA TYR A 472 -5.73 5.75 -9.85
C TYR A 472 -5.45 4.24 -9.90
N VAL A 473 -6.28 3.48 -10.61
CA VAL A 473 -6.00 2.07 -10.93
C VAL A 473 -4.73 1.98 -11.77
N GLU A 474 -4.64 2.77 -12.85
CA GLU A 474 -3.47 2.75 -13.73
C GLU A 474 -2.20 3.27 -13.02
N ASN A 475 -2.33 4.30 -12.18
CA ASN A 475 -1.22 4.77 -11.38
C ASN A 475 -0.69 3.68 -10.41
N PHE A 476 -1.59 2.88 -9.82
CA PHE A 476 -1.20 1.72 -9.00
C PHE A 476 -0.50 0.64 -9.83
N VAL A 477 -1.02 0.33 -11.01
CA VAL A 477 -0.39 -0.60 -11.96
C VAL A 477 1.02 -0.14 -12.32
N ASP A 478 1.24 1.14 -12.59
CA ASP A 478 2.55 1.69 -12.91
C ASP A 478 3.50 1.70 -11.71
N ALA A 479 2.98 1.93 -10.49
CA ALA A 479 3.76 1.78 -9.26
C ALA A 479 4.19 0.32 -9.03
N VAL A 480 3.30 -0.65 -9.32
CA VAL A 480 3.63 -2.09 -9.27
C VAL A 480 4.69 -2.44 -10.32
N ARG A 481 4.57 -1.93 -11.56
CA ARG A 481 5.58 -2.13 -12.63
C ARG A 481 6.96 -1.59 -12.27
N SER A 482 7.01 -0.51 -11.48
CA SER A 482 8.27 0.05 -10.97
C SER A 482 8.96 -0.85 -9.94
N PHE A 483 8.21 -1.78 -9.33
CA PHE A 483 8.67 -2.61 -8.23
C PHE A 483 8.96 -4.06 -8.63
N ALA A 484 8.08 -4.68 -9.42
CA ALA A 484 8.18 -6.08 -9.80
C ALA A 484 7.72 -6.32 -11.25
N PRO A 485 8.27 -7.33 -11.94
CA PRO A 485 7.70 -7.81 -13.20
C PRO A 485 6.24 -8.22 -12.99
N MET A 486 5.38 -7.79 -13.89
CA MET A 486 3.94 -8.04 -13.81
C MET A 486 3.31 -8.13 -15.20
N GLU A 487 2.21 -8.86 -15.28
CA GLU A 487 1.40 -8.96 -16.50
C GLU A 487 0.00 -8.40 -16.23
N VAL A 488 -0.53 -7.60 -17.15
CA VAL A 488 -1.94 -7.18 -17.13
C VAL A 488 -2.77 -8.25 -17.84
N LEU A 489 -3.60 -8.96 -17.10
CA LEU A 489 -4.38 -10.09 -17.61
C LEU A 489 -5.72 -9.65 -18.22
N GLU A 490 -6.32 -8.59 -17.67
CA GLU A 490 -7.64 -8.12 -18.09
C GLU A 490 -7.70 -6.59 -18.06
N THR A 491 -8.37 -6.01 -19.05
CA THR A 491 -8.63 -4.56 -19.15
C THR A 491 -10.06 -4.30 -19.56
N VAL A 492 -10.61 -3.15 -19.17
CA VAL A 492 -11.96 -2.70 -19.52
C VAL A 492 -11.95 -1.27 -20.06
N SER A 493 -12.90 -0.96 -20.94
CA SER A 493 -13.17 0.42 -21.38
C SER A 493 -13.76 1.24 -20.22
N CYS A 494 -13.25 2.46 -20.03
CA CYS A 494 -13.77 3.38 -19.01
C CYS A 494 -15.06 4.10 -19.46
N ALA A 495 -15.25 4.28 -20.77
CA ALA A 495 -16.48 4.80 -21.35
C ALA A 495 -17.62 3.75 -21.28
N PRO A 496 -18.90 4.18 -21.18
CA PRO A 496 -19.37 5.57 -21.14
C PRO A 496 -19.44 6.18 -19.73
N ARG A 497 -19.11 5.43 -18.67
CA ARG A 497 -19.26 5.89 -17.28
C ARG A 497 -18.34 7.07 -16.97
N PHE A 498 -17.09 7.01 -17.44
CA PHE A 498 -16.08 8.03 -17.16
C PHE A 498 -15.70 8.81 -18.42
N LEU A 499 -15.38 10.10 -18.24
CA LEU A 499 -14.69 10.90 -19.26
C LEU A 499 -13.30 10.31 -19.51
N THR A 500 -13.02 9.95 -20.75
CA THR A 500 -11.74 9.32 -21.11
C THR A 500 -10.73 10.28 -21.73
N TYR A 501 -11.19 11.40 -22.29
CA TYR A 501 -10.39 12.49 -22.85
C TYR A 501 -11.02 13.85 -22.54
N GLY A 502 -10.23 14.94 -22.68
CA GLY A 502 -10.69 16.31 -22.40
C GLY A 502 -10.86 16.64 -20.91
N CYS A 503 -10.39 15.77 -20.02
CA CYS A 503 -10.33 15.96 -18.57
C CYS A 503 -8.96 15.51 -18.07
N ALA A 504 -8.33 16.25 -17.15
CA ALA A 504 -6.98 15.97 -16.68
C ALA A 504 -6.78 14.57 -16.08
N LEU A 505 -7.83 13.96 -15.54
CA LEU A 505 -7.79 12.62 -14.94
C LEU A 505 -8.41 11.52 -15.83
N GLY A 506 -8.80 11.81 -17.07
CA GLY A 506 -9.41 10.83 -17.97
C GLY A 506 -8.42 9.76 -18.45
N VAL A 507 -8.90 8.51 -18.60
CA VAL A 507 -8.18 7.39 -19.24
C VAL A 507 -9.15 6.55 -20.05
N ASP A 508 -8.71 6.04 -21.21
CA ASP A 508 -9.55 5.23 -22.12
C ASP A 508 -9.86 3.84 -21.60
N LYS A 509 -8.88 3.20 -20.97
CA LYS A 509 -8.98 1.84 -20.42
C LYS A 509 -8.31 1.77 -19.05
N MET A 510 -8.73 0.80 -18.24
CA MET A 510 -8.05 0.42 -17.00
C MET A 510 -7.87 -1.09 -16.90
N ALA A 511 -6.83 -1.52 -16.19
CA ALA A 511 -6.64 -2.89 -15.78
C ALA A 511 -7.71 -3.31 -14.75
N THR A 512 -8.22 -4.53 -14.88
CA THR A 512 -9.14 -5.15 -13.91
C THR A 512 -8.52 -6.39 -13.25
N ARG A 513 -7.42 -6.91 -13.80
CA ARG A 513 -6.66 -8.01 -13.21
C ARG A 513 -5.20 -7.98 -13.63
N ILE A 514 -4.30 -8.21 -12.67
CA ILE A 514 -2.85 -8.29 -12.87
C ILE A 514 -2.30 -9.57 -12.26
N ASP A 515 -1.22 -10.12 -12.82
CA ASP A 515 -0.42 -11.19 -12.24
C ASP A 515 0.96 -10.66 -11.82
N VAL A 516 1.35 -10.94 -10.57
CA VAL A 516 2.68 -10.61 -10.03
C VAL A 516 3.23 -11.84 -9.33
N GLY A 517 4.28 -12.45 -9.87
CA GLY A 517 4.92 -13.63 -9.28
C GLY A 517 3.96 -14.83 -9.12
N GLY A 518 2.98 -14.99 -10.02
CA GLY A 518 1.96 -16.04 -9.95
C GLY A 518 0.82 -15.77 -8.98
N ARG A 519 0.72 -14.56 -8.42
CA ARG A 519 -0.44 -14.10 -7.65
C ARG A 519 -1.26 -13.14 -8.51
N GLN A 520 -2.53 -13.50 -8.72
CA GLN A 520 -3.48 -12.63 -9.39
C GLN A 520 -4.16 -11.70 -8.39
N VAL A 521 -4.22 -10.41 -8.74
CA VAL A 521 -4.89 -9.36 -7.95
C VAL A 521 -5.95 -8.70 -8.84
N GLY A 522 -7.19 -8.68 -8.38
CA GLY A 522 -8.26 -7.94 -9.05
C GLY A 522 -8.18 -6.45 -8.73
N LEU A 523 -8.51 -5.60 -9.69
CA LEU A 523 -8.47 -4.14 -9.59
C LEU A 523 -9.79 -3.52 -10.03
N GLY A 524 -10.08 -2.30 -9.59
CA GLY A 524 -11.18 -1.53 -10.19
C GLY A 524 -11.41 -0.14 -9.61
N ALA A 525 -12.18 0.63 -10.37
CA ALA A 525 -12.61 1.98 -10.02
C ALA A 525 -14.08 1.97 -9.57
N HIS A 526 -14.31 2.31 -8.30
CA HIS A 526 -15.63 2.41 -7.66
C HIS A 526 -15.72 3.79 -6.97
N PRO A 527 -16.19 4.85 -7.66
CA PRO A 527 -16.37 6.15 -7.05
C PRO A 527 -17.50 6.10 -6.02
N VAL A 528 -17.26 6.57 -4.80
CA VAL A 528 -18.29 6.58 -3.75
C VAL A 528 -19.42 7.52 -4.16
N GLY A 529 -20.66 7.06 -4.04
CA GLY A 529 -21.86 7.87 -4.28
C GLY A 529 -22.33 8.61 -3.04
N THR A 530 -23.37 9.44 -3.20
CA THR A 530 -24.08 10.09 -2.09
C THR A 530 -25.31 9.31 -1.68
N ASP A 531 -25.77 9.49 -0.46
CA ASP A 531 -27.08 9.02 -0.01
C ASP A 531 -28.19 9.95 -0.53
N ALA A 532 -28.60 9.75 -1.77
CA ALA A 532 -29.57 10.61 -2.45
C ALA A 532 -30.95 10.63 -1.77
N ALA A 533 -31.33 9.53 -1.10
CA ALA A 533 -32.58 9.44 -0.34
C ALA A 533 -32.53 10.34 0.90
N LEU A 534 -31.45 10.23 1.70
CA LEU A 534 -31.24 11.10 2.86
C LEU A 534 -31.19 12.59 2.47
N VAL A 535 -30.50 12.93 1.38
CA VAL A 535 -30.47 14.32 0.89
C VAL A 535 -31.89 14.79 0.54
N GLY A 536 -32.70 13.94 -0.09
CA GLY A 536 -34.11 14.25 -0.38
C GLY A 536 -34.95 14.50 0.88
N GLU A 537 -34.81 13.64 1.89
CA GLU A 537 -35.48 13.81 3.19
C GLU A 537 -35.07 15.10 3.89
N LEU A 538 -33.76 15.41 3.91
CA LEU A 538 -33.23 16.63 4.50
C LEU A 538 -33.75 17.87 3.78
N VAL A 539 -33.72 17.89 2.44
CA VAL A 539 -34.27 18.99 1.65
C VAL A 539 -35.74 19.24 1.98
N ALA A 540 -36.54 18.20 2.20
CA ALA A 540 -37.96 18.35 2.56
C ALA A 540 -38.20 18.77 4.02
N SER A 541 -37.18 18.74 4.88
CA SER A 541 -37.33 19.03 6.31
C SER A 541 -37.56 20.51 6.60
N ALA A 542 -38.35 20.81 7.65
CA ALA A 542 -38.64 22.18 8.05
C ALA A 542 -37.37 22.99 8.46
N GLU A 543 -36.39 22.32 9.08
CA GLU A 543 -35.11 22.91 9.47
C GLU A 543 -34.33 23.42 8.23
N VAL A 544 -34.17 22.57 7.21
CA VAL A 544 -33.44 22.93 5.98
C VAL A 544 -34.21 23.97 5.18
N GLN A 545 -35.54 23.86 5.08
CA GLN A 545 -36.36 24.87 4.40
C GLN A 545 -36.25 26.24 5.07
N ALA A 546 -36.24 26.30 6.40
CA ALA A 546 -36.03 27.54 7.13
C ALA A 546 -34.62 28.11 6.92
N GLY A 547 -33.59 27.26 6.98
CA GLY A 547 -32.20 27.67 6.73
C GLY A 547 -31.98 28.18 5.31
N MET A 548 -32.61 27.56 4.30
CA MET A 548 -32.58 28.07 2.93
C MET A 548 -33.23 29.45 2.84
N ALA A 549 -34.40 29.64 3.44
CA ALA A 549 -35.10 30.92 3.43
C ALA A 549 -34.30 32.04 4.13
N GLU A 550 -33.56 31.71 5.19
CA GLU A 550 -32.65 32.65 5.87
C GLU A 550 -31.49 33.08 4.96
N ILE A 551 -30.86 32.13 4.26
CA ILE A 551 -29.77 32.41 3.33
C ILE A 551 -30.29 33.22 2.13
N ASP A 552 -31.44 32.85 1.57
CA ASP A 552 -32.08 33.57 0.46
C ASP A 552 -32.43 35.02 0.86
N ALA A 553 -32.97 35.22 2.07
CA ALA A 553 -33.26 36.55 2.61
C ALA A 553 -31.97 37.37 2.83
N TYR A 554 -30.89 36.74 3.28
CA TYR A 554 -29.59 37.39 3.42
C TYR A 554 -29.01 37.81 2.06
N LEU A 555 -29.08 36.93 1.07
CA LEU A 555 -28.61 37.20 -0.28
C LEU A 555 -29.42 38.31 -0.96
N ASN A 556 -30.73 38.42 -0.69
CA ASN A 556 -31.58 39.52 -1.15
C ASN A 556 -31.45 39.81 -2.66
N GLY A 557 -31.47 38.75 -3.48
CA GLY A 557 -31.33 38.83 -4.94
C GLY A 557 -29.90 38.89 -5.47
N VAL A 558 -28.88 38.85 -4.60
CA VAL A 558 -27.47 38.65 -4.96
C VAL A 558 -27.22 37.17 -5.24
N THR A 559 -26.49 36.85 -6.31
CA THR A 559 -26.14 35.47 -6.66
C THR A 559 -25.25 34.85 -5.58
N GLY A 560 -25.66 33.69 -5.07
CA GLY A 560 -24.93 32.95 -4.05
C GLY A 560 -23.96 31.94 -4.68
N ILE A 561 -22.68 32.02 -4.32
CA ILE A 561 -21.69 30.96 -4.60
C ILE A 561 -21.40 30.23 -3.29
N VAL A 562 -21.59 28.91 -3.26
CA VAL A 562 -21.22 28.08 -2.11
C VAL A 562 -19.89 27.39 -2.36
N SER A 563 -19.03 27.39 -1.34
CA SER A 563 -17.85 26.53 -1.29
C SER A 563 -17.72 25.91 0.10
N VAL A 564 -17.62 24.58 0.15
CA VAL A 564 -17.52 23.82 1.40
C VAL A 564 -16.29 22.93 1.31
N GLU A 565 -15.35 23.12 2.23
CA GLU A 565 -14.11 22.34 2.27
C GLU A 565 -13.53 22.24 3.68
N ARG A 566 -12.53 21.38 3.86
CA ARG A 566 -11.73 21.34 5.08
C ARG A 566 -10.49 22.20 4.88
N LEU A 567 -9.96 22.76 5.97
CA LEU A 567 -8.67 23.43 5.95
C LEU A 567 -7.58 22.40 5.62
N ASP A 568 -7.10 22.45 4.39
CA ASP A 568 -6.06 21.56 3.87
C ASP A 568 -5.47 22.20 2.61
N TYR A 569 -4.15 22.20 2.46
CA TYR A 569 -3.49 22.87 1.35
C TYR A 569 -3.85 22.25 -0.01
N VAL A 570 -4.33 21.00 -0.04
CA VAL A 570 -4.79 20.36 -1.28
C VAL A 570 -6.14 20.89 -1.77
N LYS A 571 -6.89 21.62 -0.93
CA LYS A 571 -8.25 22.10 -1.25
C LYS A 571 -8.30 23.42 -2.03
N GLY A 572 -7.17 24.08 -2.23
CA GLY A 572 -7.10 25.24 -3.12
C GLY A 572 -7.88 26.45 -2.61
N SER A 573 -8.07 26.59 -1.30
CA SER A 573 -8.86 27.68 -0.69
C SER A 573 -8.26 29.05 -1.00
N LEU A 574 -6.93 29.15 -1.00
CA LEU A 574 -6.22 30.39 -1.27
C LEU A 574 -6.37 30.80 -2.74
N GLU A 575 -6.14 29.86 -3.66
CA GLU A 575 -6.25 30.04 -5.10
C GLU A 575 -7.67 30.47 -5.50
N LYS A 576 -8.69 29.88 -4.87
CA LYS A 576 -10.09 30.25 -5.04
C LYS A 576 -10.38 31.69 -4.62
N LEU A 577 -9.93 32.08 -3.42
CA LEU A 577 -10.13 33.45 -2.92
C LEU A 577 -9.41 34.47 -3.80
N GLN A 578 -8.19 34.17 -4.24
CA GLN A 578 -7.44 35.01 -5.17
C GLN A 578 -8.14 35.14 -6.53
N ALA A 579 -8.68 34.05 -7.07
CA ALA A 579 -9.46 34.08 -8.31
C ALA A 579 -10.77 34.86 -8.14
N PHE A 580 -11.43 34.79 -6.97
CA PHE A 580 -12.60 35.61 -6.68
C PHE A 580 -12.27 37.10 -6.63
N GLU A 581 -11.18 37.46 -5.96
CA GLU A 581 -10.67 38.84 -5.93
C GLU A 581 -10.43 39.36 -7.35
N ARG A 582 -9.74 38.57 -8.17
CA ARG A 582 -9.44 38.88 -9.56
C ARG A 582 -10.70 39.01 -10.43
N LEU A 583 -11.72 38.17 -10.21
CA LEU A 583 -13.00 38.31 -10.89
C LEU A 583 -13.61 39.69 -10.61
N LEU A 584 -13.65 40.13 -9.35
CA LEU A 584 -14.22 41.43 -8.99
C LEU A 584 -13.43 42.62 -9.56
N GLU A 585 -12.11 42.45 -9.77
CA GLU A 585 -11.28 43.45 -10.43
C GLU A 585 -11.51 43.51 -11.95
N GLN A 586 -11.60 42.36 -12.60
CA GLN A 586 -11.68 42.27 -14.07
C GLN A 586 -13.10 42.43 -14.61
N HIS A 587 -14.09 42.09 -13.78
CA HIS A 587 -15.52 42.11 -14.09
C HIS A 587 -16.27 42.90 -13.02
N PRO A 588 -16.08 44.23 -12.96
CA PRO A 588 -16.72 45.08 -11.95
C PRO A 588 -18.26 45.05 -11.99
N GLU A 589 -18.85 44.58 -13.09
CA GLU A 589 -20.29 44.32 -13.20
C GLU A 589 -20.83 43.29 -12.20
N HIS A 590 -19.96 42.45 -11.63
CA HIS A 590 -20.31 41.46 -10.61
C HIS A 590 -20.22 42.02 -9.19
N ALA A 591 -19.53 43.15 -8.98
CA ALA A 591 -19.43 43.77 -7.66
C ALA A 591 -20.81 44.21 -7.17
N GLY A 592 -21.17 43.83 -5.93
CA GLY A 592 -22.51 44.05 -5.37
C GLY A 592 -23.58 43.05 -5.83
N ARG A 593 -23.25 42.13 -6.75
CA ARG A 593 -24.19 41.17 -7.35
C ARG A 593 -23.87 39.71 -7.10
N VAL A 594 -22.70 39.41 -6.55
CA VAL A 594 -22.28 38.06 -6.19
C VAL A 594 -21.72 38.01 -4.77
N THR A 595 -22.03 36.95 -4.01
CA THR A 595 -21.43 36.69 -2.69
C THR A 595 -20.90 35.27 -2.63
N LEU A 596 -19.65 35.12 -2.18
CA LEU A 596 -19.04 33.82 -1.90
C LEU A 596 -19.27 33.42 -0.43
N LEU A 597 -20.08 32.38 -0.22
CA LEU A 597 -20.26 31.70 1.05
C LEU A 597 -19.20 30.61 1.18
N ASN A 598 -18.08 30.95 1.83
CA ASN A 598 -16.93 30.08 2.01
C ASN A 598 -16.94 29.42 3.39
N ILE A 599 -17.26 28.14 3.45
CA ILE A 599 -17.28 27.33 4.67
C ILE A 599 -16.02 26.47 4.71
N ILE A 600 -15.15 26.75 5.68
CA ILE A 600 -13.94 25.97 5.94
C ILE A 600 -14.07 25.26 7.29
N THR A 601 -14.11 23.94 7.24
CA THR A 601 -14.05 23.11 8.44
C THR A 601 -12.62 23.09 8.99
N PRO A 602 -12.41 23.41 10.29
CA PRO A 602 -11.09 23.39 10.91
C PRO A 602 -10.38 22.03 10.80
N ALA A 603 -9.05 22.05 10.80
CA ALA A 603 -8.23 20.85 10.95
C ALA A 603 -8.41 20.25 12.35
N ALA A 604 -8.02 18.98 12.54
CA ALA A 604 -8.10 18.37 13.86
C ALA A 604 -7.09 19.03 14.83
N PRO A 605 -7.39 19.07 16.15
CA PRO A 605 -6.48 19.66 17.13
C PRO A 605 -5.06 19.05 17.10
N GLY A 606 -4.06 19.92 17.06
CA GLY A 606 -2.64 19.56 17.00
C GLY A 606 -2.09 19.28 15.60
N MET A 607 -2.75 19.76 14.54
CA MET A 607 -2.23 19.70 13.17
C MET A 607 -1.59 21.04 12.76
N GLU A 608 -0.34 21.25 13.17
CA GLU A 608 0.40 22.51 12.98
C GLU A 608 0.68 22.82 11.48
N ILE A 609 0.78 21.80 10.63
CA ILE A 609 1.05 21.93 9.18
C ILE A 609 0.04 22.83 8.44
N TYR A 610 -1.15 23.04 9.00
CA TYR A 610 -2.21 23.84 8.37
C TYR A 610 -2.34 25.28 8.92
N GLU A 611 -1.58 25.64 9.96
CA GLU A 611 -1.73 26.96 10.61
C GLU A 611 -1.33 28.11 9.70
N SER A 612 -0.23 27.98 8.96
CA SER A 612 0.22 29.00 7.99
C SER A 612 -0.83 29.25 6.90
N LEU A 613 -1.41 28.17 6.36
CA LEU A 613 -2.49 28.25 5.37
C LEU A 613 -3.71 28.99 5.93
N ARG A 614 -4.08 28.73 7.18
CA ARG A 614 -5.20 29.42 7.83
C ARG A 614 -4.96 30.92 7.90
N GLU A 615 -3.78 31.35 8.34
CA GLU A 615 -3.43 32.77 8.43
C GLU A 615 -3.49 33.46 7.06
N GLU A 616 -3.02 32.79 6.01
CA GLU A 616 -3.07 33.31 4.64
C GLU A 616 -4.50 33.44 4.11
N VAL A 617 -5.36 32.46 4.41
CA VAL A 617 -6.80 32.50 4.09
C VAL A 617 -7.47 33.65 4.82
N ASP A 618 -7.30 33.76 6.14
CA ASP A 618 -7.91 34.81 6.97
C ASP A 618 -7.48 36.22 6.48
N ARG A 619 -6.18 36.38 6.16
CA ARG A 619 -5.63 37.62 5.60
C ARG A 619 -6.24 37.94 4.22
N THR A 620 -6.40 36.94 3.37
CA THR A 620 -6.96 37.12 2.02
C THR A 620 -8.44 37.49 2.08
N VAL A 621 -9.23 36.82 2.94
CA VAL A 621 -10.63 37.19 3.19
C VAL A 621 -10.73 38.64 3.70
N GLY A 622 -9.90 39.02 4.67
CA GLY A 622 -9.84 40.38 5.20
C GLY A 622 -9.49 41.41 4.13
N ARG A 623 -8.53 41.10 3.25
CA ARG A 623 -8.15 41.95 2.12
C ARG A 623 -9.30 42.15 1.14
N ILE A 624 -9.95 41.08 0.68
CA ILE A 624 -11.07 41.15 -0.27
C ILE A 624 -12.21 41.96 0.32
N ASN A 625 -12.65 41.61 1.53
CA ASN A 625 -13.76 42.31 2.17
C ASN A 625 -13.40 43.78 2.47
N GLY A 626 -12.17 44.08 2.88
CA GLY A 626 -11.73 45.46 3.10
C GLY A 626 -11.70 46.32 1.84
N ARG A 627 -11.45 45.71 0.67
CA ARG A 627 -11.40 46.41 -0.63
C ARG A 627 -12.78 46.61 -1.27
N PHE A 628 -13.66 45.61 -1.21
CA PHE A 628 -14.88 45.58 -2.02
C PHE A 628 -16.19 45.71 -1.22
N SER A 629 -16.18 45.55 0.10
CA SER A 629 -17.43 45.64 0.88
C SER A 629 -18.07 47.02 0.80
N THR A 630 -19.39 47.05 0.84
CA THR A 630 -20.17 48.28 1.01
C THR A 630 -21.05 48.15 2.27
N LEU A 631 -21.82 49.19 2.61
CA LEU A 631 -22.75 49.13 3.75
C LEU A 631 -23.75 47.97 3.65
N ASN A 632 -24.11 47.55 2.43
CA ASN A 632 -25.17 46.58 2.18
C ASN A 632 -24.67 45.27 1.56
N TRP A 633 -23.36 45.12 1.33
CA TRP A 633 -22.82 43.95 0.64
C TRP A 633 -21.44 43.56 1.19
N VAL A 634 -21.28 42.27 1.47
CA VAL A 634 -20.02 41.65 1.89
C VAL A 634 -19.65 40.60 0.84
N PRO A 635 -18.56 40.77 0.07
CA PRO A 635 -18.21 39.88 -1.02
C PRO A 635 -17.93 38.44 -0.58
N VAL A 636 -17.25 38.24 0.55
CA VAL A 636 -16.89 36.91 1.06
C VAL A 636 -17.46 36.73 2.46
N ARG A 637 -18.44 35.83 2.58
CA ARG A 637 -18.94 35.31 3.86
C ARG A 637 -18.16 34.08 4.25
N TYR A 638 -17.21 34.28 5.18
CA TYR A 638 -16.29 33.25 5.64
C TYR A 638 -16.74 32.64 6.96
N PHE A 639 -16.82 31.31 7.01
CA PHE A 639 -17.11 30.53 8.21
C PHE A 639 -15.97 29.55 8.49
N TYR A 640 -15.25 29.74 9.59
CA TYR A 640 -14.24 28.79 10.08
C TYR A 640 -14.82 27.91 11.19
N ARG A 641 -15.72 27.00 10.82
CA ARG A 641 -16.40 26.08 11.74
C ARG A 641 -16.95 24.87 10.99
N SER A 642 -17.10 23.76 11.69
CA SER A 642 -17.88 22.64 11.18
C SER A 642 -19.37 22.97 11.22
N LEU A 643 -20.08 22.75 10.12
CA LEU A 643 -21.54 22.85 10.08
C LEU A 643 -22.16 21.45 10.13
N PRO A 644 -23.30 21.29 10.83
CA PRO A 644 -24.15 20.12 10.66
C PRO A 644 -24.53 19.92 9.19
N PHE A 645 -24.73 18.67 8.78
CA PHE A 645 -25.01 18.37 7.38
C PHE A 645 -26.31 19.00 6.86
N ALA A 646 -27.34 19.12 7.71
CA ALA A 646 -28.59 19.82 7.35
C ALA A 646 -28.33 21.29 6.98
N GLU A 647 -27.50 22.01 7.75
CA GLU A 647 -27.10 23.38 7.41
C GLU A 647 -26.32 23.43 6.10
N VAL A 648 -25.42 22.48 5.85
CA VAL A 648 -24.67 22.39 4.58
C VAL A 648 -25.63 22.20 3.39
N VAL A 649 -26.62 21.31 3.52
CA VAL A 649 -27.66 21.10 2.50
C VAL A 649 -28.49 22.38 2.28
N ALA A 650 -28.77 23.16 3.33
CA ALA A 650 -29.44 24.45 3.18
C ALA A 650 -28.61 25.44 2.33
N HIS A 651 -27.28 25.48 2.53
CA HIS A 651 -26.38 26.31 1.71
C HIS A 651 -26.34 25.85 0.26
N TYR A 652 -26.24 24.54 -0.01
CA TYR A 652 -26.35 23.99 -1.36
C TYR A 652 -27.70 24.33 -2.01
N GLY A 653 -28.76 24.28 -1.22
CA GLY A 653 -30.12 24.54 -1.66
C GLY A 653 -30.36 26.00 -2.06
N ALA A 654 -29.82 26.95 -1.28
CA ALA A 654 -29.98 28.39 -1.50
C ALA A 654 -29.05 28.96 -2.58
N CYS A 655 -27.82 28.45 -2.73
CA CYS A 655 -26.84 29.04 -3.65
C CYS A 655 -27.01 28.56 -5.11
N ASP A 656 -26.80 29.45 -6.08
CA ASP A 656 -26.92 29.16 -7.52
C ASP A 656 -25.74 28.37 -8.07
N ILE A 657 -24.55 28.62 -7.51
CA ILE A 657 -23.28 28.08 -7.99
C ILE A 657 -22.57 27.35 -6.85
N ALA A 658 -22.07 26.13 -7.09
CA ALA A 658 -21.08 25.49 -6.24
C ALA A 658 -19.70 25.62 -6.89
N TRP A 659 -18.73 26.14 -6.14
CA TRP A 659 -17.37 26.35 -6.63
C TRP A 659 -16.36 25.52 -5.85
N ILE A 660 -16.07 24.33 -6.39
CA ILE A 660 -15.33 23.26 -5.72
C ILE A 660 -14.02 23.04 -6.47
N THR A 661 -12.94 23.67 -6.01
CA THR A 661 -11.70 23.78 -6.79
C THR A 661 -10.45 23.28 -6.06
N PRO A 662 -10.44 22.03 -5.58
CA PRO A 662 -9.25 21.45 -4.96
C PRO A 662 -8.12 21.33 -5.98
N LEU A 663 -6.89 21.61 -5.55
CA LEU A 663 -5.67 21.35 -6.34
C LEU A 663 -5.57 19.86 -6.68
N ARG A 664 -5.93 19.00 -5.72
CA ARG A 664 -6.09 17.55 -5.88
C ARG A 664 -7.16 17.03 -4.92
N ASP A 665 -7.97 16.08 -5.37
CA ASP A 665 -8.93 15.37 -4.51
C ASP A 665 -9.18 13.94 -5.02
N GLY A 666 -9.24 12.97 -4.12
CA GLY A 666 -9.48 11.58 -4.50
C GLY A 666 -10.85 11.36 -5.15
N LEU A 667 -11.85 12.14 -4.73
CA LEU A 667 -13.17 12.14 -5.35
C LEU A 667 -13.82 13.52 -5.26
N ASN A 668 -14.11 13.98 -4.03
CA ASN A 668 -14.94 15.14 -3.68
C ASN A 668 -16.46 14.85 -3.65
N LEU A 669 -16.97 14.47 -2.47
CA LEU A 669 -18.41 14.23 -2.26
C LEU A 669 -19.25 15.51 -2.25
N VAL A 670 -18.67 16.65 -1.84
CA VAL A 670 -19.35 17.96 -1.83
C VAL A 670 -19.93 18.30 -3.20
N ALA A 671 -19.19 18.03 -4.27
CA ALA A 671 -19.67 18.20 -5.64
C ALA A 671 -20.93 17.36 -5.95
N LYS A 672 -20.95 16.10 -5.51
CA LYS A 672 -22.10 15.20 -5.70
C LYS A 672 -23.29 15.60 -4.82
N GLU A 673 -23.03 16.03 -3.60
CA GLU A 673 -24.06 16.49 -2.64
C GLU A 673 -24.80 17.72 -3.15
N PHE A 674 -24.10 18.69 -3.75
CA PHE A 674 -24.71 19.85 -4.37
C PHE A 674 -25.68 19.44 -5.49
N VAL A 675 -25.24 18.55 -6.39
CA VAL A 675 -26.07 18.02 -7.48
C VAL A 675 -27.28 17.25 -6.95
N ALA A 676 -27.09 16.40 -5.93
CA ALA A 676 -28.17 15.67 -5.28
C ALA A 676 -29.20 16.62 -4.66
N THR A 677 -28.74 17.71 -4.03
CA THR A 677 -29.59 18.75 -3.42
C THR A 677 -30.42 19.47 -4.49
N LYS A 678 -29.79 19.92 -5.59
CA LYS A 678 -30.50 20.57 -6.70
C LYS A 678 -31.54 19.66 -7.34
N ARG A 679 -31.19 18.38 -7.54
CA ARG A 679 -32.13 17.35 -8.00
C ARG A 679 -33.33 17.21 -7.06
N ALA A 680 -33.10 17.09 -5.75
CA ALA A 680 -34.16 16.94 -4.76
C ALA A 680 -35.11 18.15 -4.71
N GLN A 681 -34.61 19.35 -4.99
CA GLN A 681 -35.42 20.56 -5.10
C GLN A 681 -36.17 20.70 -6.44
N GLY A 682 -35.82 19.90 -7.46
CA GLY A 682 -36.28 20.12 -8.83
C GLY A 682 -35.78 21.45 -9.42
N LYS A 683 -34.62 21.94 -8.97
CA LYS A 683 -34.00 23.20 -9.41
C LYS A 683 -32.70 22.93 -10.18
N SER A 684 -32.27 23.93 -10.95
CA SER A 684 -30.96 23.93 -11.62
C SER A 684 -29.90 24.60 -10.75
N GLY A 685 -28.63 24.26 -10.97
CA GLY A 685 -27.50 24.95 -10.37
C GLY A 685 -26.22 24.69 -11.16
N VAL A 686 -25.25 25.60 -11.09
CA VAL A 686 -23.99 25.46 -11.82
C VAL A 686 -22.92 24.89 -10.90
N LEU A 687 -22.35 23.75 -11.27
CA LEU A 687 -21.19 23.19 -10.59
C LEU A 687 -19.92 23.57 -11.36
N ILE A 688 -19.05 24.36 -10.73
CA ILE A 688 -17.67 24.57 -11.17
C ILE A 688 -16.80 23.60 -10.37
N LEU A 689 -16.04 22.75 -11.07
CA LEU A 689 -15.29 21.66 -10.47
C LEU A 689 -13.85 21.64 -10.97
N SER A 690 -12.89 21.46 -10.07
CA SER A 690 -11.50 21.21 -10.46
C SER A 690 -11.40 19.98 -11.36
N GLU A 691 -10.66 20.08 -12.46
CA GLU A 691 -10.33 18.93 -13.32
C GLU A 691 -9.46 17.86 -12.60
N PHE A 692 -8.96 18.18 -11.40
CA PHE A 692 -8.16 17.31 -10.56
C PHE A 692 -8.89 16.74 -9.34
N ALA A 693 -10.23 16.90 -9.29
CA ALA A 693 -11.09 16.16 -8.38
C ALA A 693 -11.56 14.86 -9.07
N GLY A 694 -11.50 13.72 -8.37
CA GLY A 694 -11.97 12.46 -8.95
C GLY A 694 -13.42 12.49 -9.45
N ALA A 695 -14.31 13.31 -8.88
CA ALA A 695 -15.69 13.46 -9.35
C ALA A 695 -15.77 14.09 -10.75
N ALA A 696 -14.73 14.80 -11.22
CA ALA A 696 -14.71 15.45 -12.54
C ALA A 696 -14.80 14.45 -13.69
N VAL A 697 -14.28 13.23 -13.51
CA VAL A 697 -14.35 12.20 -14.56
C VAL A 697 -15.72 11.52 -14.63
N GLU A 698 -16.58 11.68 -13.62
CA GLU A 698 -17.91 11.05 -13.58
C GLU A 698 -19.04 12.08 -13.79
N LEU A 699 -18.90 13.32 -13.31
CA LEU A 699 -19.95 14.35 -13.37
C LEU A 699 -19.99 15.07 -14.72
N HIS A 700 -20.54 14.39 -15.72
CA HIS A 700 -20.73 14.93 -17.07
C HIS A 700 -21.72 16.10 -17.10
N GLY A 701 -21.23 17.33 -16.94
CA GLY A 701 -22.06 18.54 -16.95
C GLY A 701 -21.42 19.69 -16.18
N ALA A 702 -20.51 19.37 -15.25
CA ALA A 702 -19.73 20.36 -14.52
C ALA A 702 -18.92 21.26 -15.48
N LEU A 703 -18.74 22.52 -15.09
CA LEU A 703 -17.74 23.38 -15.69
C LEU A 703 -16.38 23.05 -15.08
N LEU A 704 -15.53 22.39 -15.85
CA LEU A 704 -14.19 22.03 -15.39
C LEU A 704 -13.28 23.25 -15.39
N THR A 705 -12.48 23.41 -14.34
CA THR A 705 -11.51 24.48 -14.21
C THR A 705 -10.17 23.96 -13.72
N ASN A 706 -9.09 24.62 -14.12
CA ASN A 706 -7.75 24.31 -13.64
C ASN A 706 -7.41 25.26 -12.47
N PRO A 707 -7.34 24.77 -11.22
CA PRO A 707 -7.07 25.61 -10.05
C PRO A 707 -5.62 26.11 -9.97
N TYR A 708 -4.70 25.62 -10.81
CA TYR A 708 -3.35 26.16 -10.96
C TYR A 708 -3.30 27.34 -11.94
N ASP A 709 -4.37 27.58 -12.69
CA ASP A 709 -4.50 28.72 -13.61
C ASP A 709 -5.58 29.69 -13.13
N GLN A 710 -5.14 30.82 -12.57
CA GLN A 710 -6.05 31.88 -12.12
C GLN A 710 -6.93 32.44 -13.26
N ALA A 711 -6.44 32.44 -14.50
CA ALA A 711 -7.23 32.89 -15.65
C ALA A 711 -8.35 31.89 -15.96
N SER A 712 -8.06 30.59 -15.98
CA SER A 712 -9.07 29.52 -16.07
C SER A 712 -10.12 29.64 -14.98
N MET A 713 -9.72 29.79 -13.72
CA MET A 713 -10.62 29.93 -12.57
C MET A 713 -11.55 31.13 -12.72
N THR A 714 -11.00 32.29 -13.09
CA THR A 714 -11.74 33.54 -13.25
C THR A 714 -12.72 33.46 -14.44
N ALA A 715 -12.24 32.97 -15.59
CA ALA A 715 -13.06 32.83 -16.79
C ALA A 715 -14.21 31.83 -16.61
N THR A 716 -13.95 30.72 -15.94
CA THR A 716 -14.98 29.70 -15.67
C THR A 716 -16.03 30.22 -14.68
N LEU A 717 -15.61 30.98 -13.67
CA LEU A 717 -16.57 31.62 -12.77
C LEU A 717 -17.39 32.70 -13.48
N HIS A 718 -16.77 33.51 -14.33
CA HIS A 718 -17.50 34.49 -15.15
C HIS A 718 -18.51 33.79 -16.07
N GLN A 719 -18.13 32.68 -16.71
CA GLN A 719 -19.03 31.86 -17.52
C GLN A 719 -20.21 31.33 -16.68
N ALA A 720 -19.95 30.83 -15.47
CA ALA A 720 -21.01 30.34 -14.59
C ALA A 720 -22.01 31.44 -14.20
N LEU A 721 -21.52 32.65 -13.89
CA LEU A 721 -22.34 33.81 -13.53
C LEU A 721 -23.15 34.37 -14.69
N THR A 722 -22.73 34.11 -15.93
CA THR A 722 -23.39 34.61 -17.16
C THR A 722 -24.14 33.50 -17.91
N MET A 723 -24.19 32.28 -17.34
CA MET A 723 -24.83 31.11 -17.96
C MET A 723 -26.35 31.27 -18.03
N GLY A 724 -26.93 30.99 -19.21
CA GLY A 724 -28.37 30.97 -19.40
C GLY A 724 -29.04 29.78 -18.68
N GLY A 725 -30.29 29.96 -18.27
CA GLY A 725 -31.05 28.95 -17.51
C GLY A 725 -31.18 27.59 -18.22
N ASP A 726 -31.31 27.59 -19.55
CA ASP A 726 -31.43 26.36 -20.35
C ASP A 726 -30.15 25.51 -20.31
N GLU A 727 -28.99 26.15 -20.41
CA GLU A 727 -27.70 25.45 -20.31
C GLU A 727 -27.48 24.92 -18.89
N ALA A 728 -27.78 25.73 -17.87
CA ALA A 728 -27.67 25.31 -16.48
C ALA A 728 -28.59 24.11 -16.17
N ALA A 729 -29.82 24.13 -16.67
CA ALA A 729 -30.78 23.02 -16.52
C ALA A 729 -30.28 21.75 -17.22
N TYR A 730 -29.80 21.86 -18.46
CA TYR A 730 -29.25 20.73 -19.21
C TYR A 730 -28.06 20.07 -18.48
N ARG A 731 -27.11 20.88 -18.02
CA ARG A 731 -25.93 20.42 -17.27
C ARG A 731 -26.32 19.77 -15.94
N THR A 732 -27.22 20.40 -15.19
CA THR A 732 -27.71 19.87 -13.91
C THR A 732 -28.40 18.52 -14.11
N ALA A 733 -29.31 18.41 -15.07
CA ALA A 733 -30.05 17.18 -15.33
C ALA A 733 -29.12 16.01 -15.67
N ARG A 734 -28.08 16.26 -16.48
CA ARG A 734 -27.10 15.24 -16.85
C ARG A 734 -26.30 14.74 -15.65
N MET A 735 -25.83 15.63 -14.78
CA MET A 735 -25.14 15.24 -13.53
C MET A 735 -26.09 14.56 -12.54
N ALA A 736 -27.34 15.03 -12.44
CA ALA A 736 -28.36 14.49 -11.54
C ALA A 736 -28.73 13.04 -11.87
N ALA A 737 -28.76 12.68 -13.16
CA ALA A 737 -28.95 11.30 -13.59
C ALA A 737 -27.81 10.40 -13.08
N ILE A 738 -26.57 10.86 -13.18
CA ILE A 738 -25.37 10.12 -12.76
C ILE A 738 -25.35 9.92 -11.25
N VAL A 739 -25.61 10.98 -10.47
CA VAL A 739 -25.63 10.93 -9.00
C VAL A 739 -26.77 10.07 -8.47
N ALA A 740 -27.92 10.04 -9.17
CA ALA A 740 -29.04 9.17 -8.80
C ALA A 740 -28.77 7.70 -9.12
N GLU A 741 -28.05 7.43 -10.21
CA GLU A 741 -27.72 6.07 -10.63
C GLU A 741 -26.57 5.45 -9.83
N HIS A 742 -25.53 6.25 -9.53
CA HIS A 742 -24.31 5.82 -8.85
C HIS A 742 -24.28 6.33 -7.41
N ASP A 743 -25.27 5.88 -6.65
CA ASP A 743 -25.42 6.21 -5.23
C ASP A 743 -24.46 5.40 -4.35
N VAL A 744 -24.50 5.69 -3.06
CA VAL A 744 -23.66 5.02 -2.06
C VAL A 744 -23.92 3.50 -1.97
N THR A 745 -25.15 3.07 -2.21
CA THR A 745 -25.57 1.66 -2.16
C THR A 745 -24.91 0.89 -3.29
N ARG A 746 -25.03 1.43 -4.52
CA ARG A 746 -24.44 0.82 -5.71
C ARG A 746 -22.93 0.73 -5.64
N TRP A 747 -22.24 1.76 -5.12
CA TRP A 747 -20.79 1.69 -4.87
C TRP A 747 -20.42 0.45 -4.07
N GLY A 748 -21.19 0.20 -3.01
CA GLY A 748 -20.94 -0.90 -2.11
C GLY A 748 -21.16 -2.28 -2.72
N ASP A 749 -22.29 -2.43 -3.40
CA ASP A 749 -22.67 -3.66 -4.08
C ASP A 749 -21.71 -3.99 -5.23
N GLU A 750 -21.31 -2.99 -6.02
CA GLU A 750 -20.32 -3.14 -7.10
C GLU A 750 -18.97 -3.61 -6.55
N PHE A 751 -18.50 -3.01 -5.46
CA PHE A 751 -17.22 -3.40 -4.85
C PHE A 751 -17.25 -4.82 -4.28
N ILE A 752 -18.24 -5.17 -3.46
CA ILE A 752 -18.35 -6.52 -2.88
C ILE A 752 -18.53 -7.59 -3.96
N THR A 753 -19.30 -7.29 -5.01
CA THR A 753 -19.44 -8.19 -6.16
C THR A 753 -18.10 -8.40 -6.88
N ALA A 754 -17.31 -7.34 -7.06
CA ALA A 754 -15.99 -7.43 -7.68
C ALA A 754 -14.99 -8.21 -6.81
N VAL A 755 -15.04 -8.01 -5.48
CA VAL A 755 -14.29 -8.84 -4.52
C VAL A 755 -14.68 -10.29 -4.69
N ALA A 756 -15.97 -10.64 -4.65
CA ALA A 756 -16.46 -12.01 -4.78
C ALA A 756 -15.91 -12.73 -6.04
N ARG A 757 -15.78 -12.02 -7.17
CA ARG A 757 -15.23 -12.56 -8.43
C ARG A 757 -13.70 -12.68 -8.48
N SER A 758 -12.98 -12.05 -7.56
CA SER A 758 -11.51 -11.92 -7.60
C SER A 758 -10.74 -12.97 -6.78
N GLY A 759 -11.26 -14.20 -6.67
CA GLY A 759 -10.55 -15.33 -6.03
C GLY A 759 -10.23 -16.45 -7.03
N PRO A 760 -9.29 -17.36 -6.72
CA PRO A 760 -9.26 -18.66 -7.38
C PRO A 760 -10.62 -19.33 -7.20
N ASP A 761 -11.04 -20.09 -8.20
CA ASP A 761 -12.33 -20.80 -8.28
C ASP A 761 -12.41 -21.88 -7.19
N VAL A 762 -12.57 -21.45 -5.95
CA VAL A 762 -12.83 -22.28 -4.77
C VAL A 762 -14.22 -21.91 -4.32
N LEU A 763 -15.20 -22.34 -5.13
CA LEU A 763 -16.55 -22.80 -4.76
C LEU A 763 -17.49 -22.58 -5.95
N ALA A 764 -17.62 -23.62 -6.77
CA ALA A 764 -18.89 -23.94 -7.38
C ALA A 764 -19.90 -24.23 -6.25
N LEU A 765 -20.54 -23.17 -5.73
CA LEU A 765 -21.80 -23.25 -4.99
C LEU A 765 -22.83 -22.40 -5.73
N ALA A 766 -23.25 -22.92 -6.88
CA ALA A 766 -24.57 -22.58 -7.39
C ALA A 766 -25.61 -23.24 -6.44
N PRO A 767 -26.66 -22.53 -6.00
CA PRO A 767 -27.81 -23.21 -5.45
C PRO A 767 -28.45 -23.97 -6.61
N ALA A 768 -28.41 -25.30 -6.55
CA ALA A 768 -29.30 -26.13 -7.34
C ALA A 768 -30.73 -25.69 -7.01
N ARG A 769 -31.38 -24.98 -7.93
CA ARG A 769 -32.83 -24.82 -7.94
C ARG A 769 -33.41 -26.23 -7.95
N ALA A 770 -33.93 -26.67 -6.81
CA ALA A 770 -34.78 -27.82 -6.74
C ALA A 770 -36.03 -27.51 -7.59
N ALA A 771 -36.20 -28.29 -8.66
CA ALA A 771 -37.45 -28.37 -9.37
C ALA A 771 -38.46 -29.10 -8.49
N ALA A 772 -39.49 -28.37 -8.04
CA ALA A 772 -40.84 -28.85 -7.76
C ALA A 772 -41.77 -27.62 -7.69
#